data_AF-A0A6J2XWB6-F1
#
_entry.id   AF-A0A6J2XWB6-F1
#
_cell.length_a   1.000
_cell.length_b   1.000
_cell.length_c   1.000
_cell.angle_alpha   90.00
_cell.angle_beta   90.00
_cell.angle_gamma   90.00
#
_symmetry.space_group_name_H-M   'P 1'
#
loop_
_entity.id
_entity.type
_entity.pdbx_description
1 polymer ?
#
loop_
_entity_poly.entity_id
_entity_poly.type
_entity_poly.pdbx_seq_one_letter_code
_entity_poly.pdbx_strand_id
1 'polypeptide(L)'
;MPMIELKGVPVEFPFEPYEIQKNYMEKVIECLQNETTAVLESPTGTGKTLCLLCASLAWLQLKKTQLQLQRSMPVIPNEQENEFLDKLNNELEKKIGKIATGRSFLGLPTIIYASRTHSQLSQAMQELKRSSYSHMRASVLGSRDQLCIHPEVMAEPDRGLRVQMCRMKLATRMCHLYNKVDRLKEDHRINDSCIIDIEDMVKLGDKHKFCPYYMTKELQQRSDIIFAPYNYLLDPIARKALGLNLNNSVVILDEAHNVENVCENSASIEIKASDIALAIEETTGIMKLVSETVNFNDSPQDIEPEELATLKEMLLNFEKALDEIVLNKTEEVNNYPGDFIFELLEKASINAGNSYVIIALIDKVVQFLSTKNDGPFARKGKALQLFSDFLTIVFASKATKEKVKWCYKVHIREEDKSNKSKKVLNSWLAKGGPTKNRILCFWCFSPGFGMDMILSNNIKALILTSGTLAPLKPFISELELKVTVQLENPHIIGSNQICVKILTAGSDGEPLNSSYQNRENPRYISSLGRTIVNLTRIIPNGLLIFFPTYPVMHKCQSSWQEDGIWSSISSQKAIFVEPREKDAFNTAMAGYYEKVRDPSLKGAIFMAVCKGKVSEGLDFTDANGRAVIITGLPYPPLKDARVVLKRRYLDQCHAKDQDYLRGQDWYSLEASRAVNQAIGRVIRHKDDYGAILLLDQRFNNFRIKEQMSKWLRGHITVVGKYSEIIRDLSQFFRNALKTLPAPTAKPFINKLPSTFSDDSYKTGNLNFSTQSSISLSSDSDCSVISNPGCSNAGFDLMSVYTNKENGLVRIYSNKRENSEIIQSNQIKKKKYIVQTKTLPVDEEKLLDPKQSLSEYVAMVKKNLGSNFQAFIDELTAYKEHNDINKYLDKVDPLVPSNLKYIFIGMSKYIREMHKDTFKTFLKRYNLSMPEDL
;
A
#
# COMPACT_ATOMS: atom_id res chain seq x y z
N MET A 1 -32.17 4.44 -13.19
CA MET A 1 -31.71 4.69 -11.81
C MET A 1 -32.75 5.58 -11.14
N PRO A 2 -33.25 5.30 -9.93
CA PRO A 2 -34.18 6.20 -9.24
C PRO A 2 -33.55 7.58 -9.03
N MET A 3 -34.38 8.62 -9.14
CA MET A 3 -34.02 10.00 -8.86
C MET A 3 -34.66 10.43 -7.54
N ILE A 4 -33.87 11.01 -6.66
CA ILE A 4 -34.26 11.28 -5.27
C ILE A 4 -33.89 12.72 -4.95
N GLU A 5 -34.85 13.48 -4.48
CA GLU A 5 -34.62 14.87 -4.09
C GLU A 5 -34.13 14.94 -2.65
N LEU A 6 -32.88 15.37 -2.45
CA LEU A 6 -32.24 15.49 -1.14
C LEU A 6 -31.74 16.92 -0.97
N LYS A 7 -32.26 17.66 0.02
CA LYS A 7 -31.89 19.07 0.28
C LYS A 7 -31.93 19.96 -0.98
N GLY A 8 -32.92 19.75 -1.85
CA GLY A 8 -33.08 20.49 -3.12
C GLY A 8 -32.07 20.09 -4.22
N VAL A 9 -31.31 19.01 -4.04
CA VAL A 9 -30.44 18.43 -5.07
C VAL A 9 -31.06 17.13 -5.59
N PRO A 10 -31.33 17.01 -6.90
CA PRO A 10 -31.79 15.77 -7.50
C PRO A 10 -30.61 14.80 -7.62
N VAL A 11 -30.65 13.71 -6.87
CA VAL A 11 -29.62 12.66 -6.87
C VAL A 11 -30.15 11.44 -7.59
N GLU A 12 -29.56 11.12 -8.74
CA GLU A 12 -29.71 9.81 -9.36
C GLU A 12 -28.87 8.77 -8.61
N PHE A 13 -29.50 7.70 -8.14
CA PHE A 13 -28.82 6.63 -7.38
C PHE A 13 -29.03 5.28 -8.07
N PRO A 14 -28.04 4.36 -8.11
CA PRO A 14 -28.16 3.12 -8.89
C PRO A 14 -29.30 2.18 -8.54
N PHE A 15 -29.81 2.24 -7.32
CA PHE A 15 -30.92 1.44 -6.79
C PHE A 15 -31.72 2.27 -5.78
N GLU A 16 -32.81 1.74 -5.22
CA GLU A 16 -33.54 2.44 -4.17
C GLU A 16 -32.69 2.50 -2.88
N PRO A 17 -32.22 3.67 -2.42
CA PRO A 17 -31.33 3.76 -1.29
C PRO A 17 -32.07 3.52 0.03
N TYR A 18 -31.33 2.94 0.97
CA TYR A 18 -31.80 2.77 2.34
C TYR A 18 -31.89 4.11 3.07
N GLU A 19 -32.71 4.19 4.12
CA GLU A 19 -32.83 5.42 4.92
C GLU A 19 -31.49 5.90 5.49
N ILE A 20 -30.61 4.99 5.92
CA ILE A 20 -29.26 5.35 6.36
C ILE A 20 -28.39 5.96 5.24
N GLN A 21 -28.63 5.56 3.98
CA GLN A 21 -27.94 6.09 2.81
C GLN A 21 -28.49 7.46 2.44
N LYS A 22 -29.82 7.66 2.51
CA LYS A 22 -30.46 8.97 2.35
C LYS A 22 -29.93 9.97 3.38
N ASN A 23 -29.95 9.62 4.67
CA ASN A 23 -29.39 10.45 5.75
C ASN A 23 -27.92 10.80 5.51
N TYR A 24 -27.12 9.83 5.05
CA TYR A 24 -25.71 10.06 4.73
C TYR A 24 -25.55 11.05 3.57
N MET A 25 -26.27 10.86 2.47
CA MET A 25 -26.24 11.76 1.31
C MET A 25 -26.74 13.16 1.65
N GLU A 26 -27.78 13.30 2.48
CA GLU A 26 -28.26 14.60 2.95
C GLU A 26 -27.19 15.37 3.72
N LYS A 27 -26.43 14.69 4.60
CA LYS A 27 -25.33 15.33 5.35
C LYS A 27 -24.15 15.72 4.46
N VAL A 28 -23.85 14.92 3.43
CA VAL A 28 -22.88 15.30 2.41
C VAL A 28 -23.34 16.57 1.69
N ILE A 29 -24.58 16.62 1.21
CA ILE A 29 -25.12 17.78 0.48
C ILE A 29 -25.19 19.02 1.38
N GLU A 30 -25.62 18.88 2.63
CA GLU A 30 -25.65 19.95 3.63
C GLU A 30 -24.27 20.58 3.82
N CYS A 31 -23.22 19.76 3.92
CA CYS A 31 -21.83 20.24 4.01
C CYS A 31 -21.39 21.01 2.75
N LEU A 32 -21.71 20.47 1.57
CA LEU A 32 -21.33 21.07 0.29
C LEU A 32 -22.07 22.38 0.01
N GLN A 33 -23.35 22.48 0.40
CA GLN A 33 -24.15 23.71 0.26
C GLN A 33 -23.69 24.79 1.22
N ASN A 34 -23.32 24.43 2.44
CA ASN A 34 -22.88 25.38 3.46
C ASN A 34 -21.40 25.78 3.32
N GLU A 35 -20.63 25.10 2.47
CA GLU A 35 -19.18 25.32 2.32
C GLU A 35 -18.43 25.14 3.65
N THR A 36 -18.71 24.04 4.36
CA THR A 36 -18.17 23.77 5.70
C THR A 36 -17.40 22.44 5.81
N THR A 37 -17.03 22.07 7.04
CA THR A 37 -16.42 20.77 7.36
C THR A 37 -17.46 19.80 7.92
N ALA A 38 -17.43 18.56 7.41
CA ALA A 38 -18.22 17.43 7.90
C ALA A 38 -17.37 16.25 8.35
N VAL A 39 -17.81 15.57 9.42
CA VAL A 39 -17.24 14.30 9.88
C VAL A 39 -18.34 13.26 9.96
N LEU A 40 -18.27 12.24 9.10
CA LEU A 40 -19.34 11.27 8.87
C LEU A 40 -18.84 9.85 9.16
N GLU A 41 -19.37 9.21 10.19
CA GLU A 41 -19.18 7.79 10.44
C GLU A 41 -20.36 6.98 9.88
N SER A 42 -20.04 6.00 9.04
CA SER A 42 -21.03 5.00 8.63
C SER A 42 -20.38 3.62 8.52
N PRO A 43 -20.94 2.56 9.15
CA PRO A 43 -20.33 1.23 9.16
C PRO A 43 -20.00 0.65 7.78
N THR A 44 -19.11 -0.34 7.74
CA THR A 44 -18.80 -1.08 6.50
C THR A 44 -20.05 -1.75 5.92
N GLY A 45 -20.13 -1.87 4.59
CA GLY A 45 -21.26 -2.50 3.92
C GLY A 45 -22.54 -1.67 3.77
N THR A 46 -22.53 -0.40 4.21
CA THR A 46 -23.65 0.55 4.04
C THR A 46 -23.65 1.29 2.69
N GLY A 47 -22.66 1.04 1.83
CA GLY A 47 -22.55 1.71 0.51
C GLY A 47 -22.00 3.14 0.57
N LYS A 48 -21.17 3.47 1.57
CA LYS A 48 -20.55 4.79 1.78
C LYS A 48 -20.00 5.43 0.51
N THR A 49 -19.09 4.74 -0.17
CA THR A 49 -18.40 5.24 -1.37
C THR A 49 -19.38 5.67 -2.44
N LEU A 50 -20.41 4.87 -2.70
CA LEU A 50 -21.43 5.18 -3.70
C LEU A 50 -22.29 6.37 -3.28
N CYS A 51 -22.70 6.44 -2.01
CA CYS A 51 -23.45 7.58 -1.46
C CYS A 51 -22.64 8.88 -1.59
N LEU A 52 -21.37 8.82 -1.24
CA LEU A 52 -20.45 9.96 -1.27
C LEU A 52 -20.23 10.47 -2.70
N LEU A 53 -19.99 9.58 -3.66
CA LEU A 53 -19.83 9.93 -5.08
C LEU A 53 -21.12 10.52 -5.67
N CYS A 54 -22.27 9.85 -5.49
CA CYS A 54 -23.53 10.29 -6.08
C CYS A 54 -23.97 11.65 -5.52
N ALA A 55 -23.92 11.84 -4.20
CA ALA A 55 -24.29 13.11 -3.58
C ALA A 55 -23.38 14.27 -4.01
N SER A 56 -22.06 14.04 -4.03
CA SER A 56 -21.09 15.08 -4.39
C SER A 56 -21.16 15.46 -5.87
N LEU A 57 -21.33 14.48 -6.76
CA LEU A 57 -21.41 14.71 -8.21
C LEU A 57 -22.76 15.29 -8.62
N ALA A 58 -23.87 14.90 -7.98
CA ALA A 58 -25.17 15.53 -8.18
C ALA A 58 -25.12 17.02 -7.84
N TRP A 59 -24.52 17.36 -6.69
CA TRP A 59 -24.31 18.75 -6.29
C TRP A 59 -23.44 19.51 -7.30
N LEU A 60 -22.34 18.91 -7.77
CA LEU A 60 -21.46 19.54 -8.76
C LEU A 60 -22.17 19.75 -10.10
N GLN A 61 -22.98 18.79 -10.54
CA GLN A 61 -23.79 18.89 -11.76
C GLN A 61 -24.80 20.03 -11.67
N LEU A 62 -25.45 20.18 -10.52
CA LEU A 62 -26.37 21.28 -10.26
C LEU A 62 -25.62 22.64 -10.31
N LYS A 63 -24.46 22.74 -9.67
CA LYS A 63 -23.61 23.95 -9.71
C LYS A 63 -23.14 24.29 -11.12
N LYS A 64 -22.78 23.30 -11.93
CA LYS A 64 -22.46 23.46 -13.36
C LYS A 64 -23.63 24.05 -14.14
N THR A 65 -24.81 23.48 -13.96
CA THR A 65 -26.04 23.94 -14.62
C THR A 65 -26.38 25.37 -14.23
N GLN A 66 -26.29 25.71 -12.94
CA GLN A 66 -26.50 27.08 -12.43
C GLN A 66 -25.54 28.08 -13.07
N LEU A 67 -24.25 27.77 -13.12
CA LEU A 67 -23.24 28.66 -13.72
C LEU A 67 -23.41 28.81 -15.24
N GLN A 68 -23.87 27.76 -15.93
CA GLN A 68 -24.21 27.84 -17.36
C GLN A 68 -25.42 28.74 -17.60
N LEU A 69 -26.47 28.61 -16.78
CA LEU A 69 -27.65 29.48 -16.83
C LEU A 69 -27.30 30.95 -16.55
N GLN A 70 -26.47 31.21 -15.53
CA GLN A 70 -26.00 32.56 -15.22
C GLN A 70 -25.19 33.18 -16.36
N ARG A 71 -24.38 32.38 -17.08
CA ARG A 71 -23.59 32.85 -18.24
C ARG A 71 -24.43 33.09 -19.49
N SER A 72 -25.57 32.42 -19.61
CA SER A 72 -26.46 32.52 -20.77
C SER A 72 -27.57 33.56 -20.60
N MET A 73 -27.72 34.16 -19.41
CA MET A 73 -28.62 35.30 -19.23
C MET A 73 -28.04 36.58 -19.88
N PRO A 74 -28.76 37.24 -20.80
CA PRO A 74 -28.34 38.51 -21.38
C PRO A 74 -28.38 39.61 -20.31
N VAL A 75 -27.32 40.42 -20.23
CA VAL A 75 -27.33 41.67 -19.46
C VAL A 75 -28.22 42.66 -20.20
N ILE A 76 -29.51 42.68 -19.88
CA ILE A 76 -30.45 43.69 -20.39
C ILE A 76 -30.62 44.75 -19.31
N PRO A 77 -30.20 46.00 -19.53
CA PRO A 77 -30.47 47.07 -18.59
C PRO A 77 -31.91 47.55 -18.79
N ASN A 78 -32.86 47.07 -17.98
CA ASN A 78 -34.15 47.74 -17.82
C ASN A 78 -34.82 47.40 -16.48
N GLU A 79 -35.34 48.43 -15.81
CA GLU A 79 -35.76 48.45 -14.41
C GLU A 79 -37.08 47.70 -14.10
N GLN A 80 -37.77 47.15 -15.11
CA GLN A 80 -39.14 46.65 -14.95
C GLN A 80 -39.28 45.12 -14.78
N GLU A 81 -38.20 44.33 -14.92
CA GLU A 81 -38.23 42.86 -14.68
C GLU A 81 -37.50 42.41 -13.42
N ASN A 82 -37.02 43.35 -12.59
CA ASN A 82 -36.36 43.05 -11.32
C ASN A 82 -37.27 42.21 -10.39
N GLU A 83 -38.60 42.33 -10.48
CA GLU A 83 -39.50 41.58 -9.59
C GLU A 83 -39.57 40.07 -9.90
N PHE A 84 -39.40 39.65 -11.16
CA PHE A 84 -39.38 38.23 -11.54
C PHE A 84 -38.02 37.60 -11.20
N LEU A 85 -36.93 38.31 -11.52
CA LEU A 85 -35.58 37.88 -11.17
C LEU A 85 -35.35 37.87 -9.66
N ASP A 86 -35.94 38.82 -8.91
CA ASP A 86 -35.92 38.81 -7.45
C ASP A 86 -36.78 37.68 -6.89
N LYS A 87 -37.93 37.33 -7.49
CA LYS A 87 -38.71 36.14 -7.08
C LYS A 87 -37.95 34.84 -7.35
N LEU A 88 -37.29 34.72 -8.50
CA LEU A 88 -36.48 33.55 -8.86
C LEU A 88 -35.23 33.44 -7.96
N ASN A 89 -34.52 34.55 -7.74
CA ASN A 89 -33.39 34.61 -6.83
C ASN A 89 -33.83 34.31 -5.39
N ASN A 90 -34.96 34.84 -4.92
CA ASN A 90 -35.50 34.53 -3.59
C ASN A 90 -35.95 33.07 -3.45
N GLU A 91 -36.51 32.45 -4.50
CA GLU A 91 -36.80 31.01 -4.50
C GLU A 91 -35.53 30.15 -4.53
N LEU A 92 -34.52 30.56 -5.29
CA LEU A 92 -33.22 29.89 -5.38
C LEU A 92 -32.44 30.03 -4.06
N GLU A 93 -32.43 31.21 -3.44
CA GLU A 93 -31.84 31.46 -2.14
C GLU A 93 -32.56 30.67 -1.03
N LYS A 94 -33.89 30.55 -1.10
CA LYS A 94 -34.67 29.70 -0.18
C LYS A 94 -34.36 28.21 -0.35
N LYS A 95 -34.01 27.74 -1.55
CA LYS A 95 -33.71 26.32 -1.82
C LYS A 95 -32.23 25.95 -1.60
N ILE A 96 -31.29 26.89 -1.71
CA ILE A 96 -29.85 26.58 -1.87
C ILE A 96 -28.93 27.36 -0.88
N GLY A 97 -29.44 28.36 -0.16
CA GLY A 97 -28.66 29.20 0.76
C GLY A 97 -28.14 30.50 0.12
N LYS A 98 -27.56 31.41 0.93
CA LYS A 98 -27.13 32.76 0.50
C LYS A 98 -26.14 32.67 -0.66
N ILE A 99 -26.53 33.19 -1.82
CA ILE A 99 -25.65 33.41 -2.95
C ILE A 99 -24.83 34.66 -2.61
N ALA A 100 -23.50 34.57 -2.63
CA ALA A 100 -22.65 35.73 -2.40
C ALA A 100 -22.95 36.79 -3.47
N THR A 101 -23.65 37.85 -3.09
CA THR A 101 -23.90 39.04 -3.91
C THR A 101 -22.58 39.79 -4.08
N GLY A 102 -21.81 39.39 -5.09
CA GLY A 102 -20.57 40.02 -5.48
C GLY A 102 -20.04 39.34 -6.73
N ARG A 103 -19.70 40.13 -7.75
CA ARG A 103 -19.10 39.67 -9.02
C ARG A 103 -17.69 39.09 -8.82
N SER A 104 -17.52 38.10 -7.95
CA SER A 104 -16.30 37.33 -7.80
C SER A 104 -16.37 36.13 -8.75
N PHE A 105 -15.60 36.22 -9.83
CA PHE A 105 -15.44 35.24 -10.89
C PHE A 105 -14.77 33.94 -10.36
N LEU A 106 -15.42 33.21 -9.44
CA LEU A 106 -14.94 31.93 -8.94
C LEU A 106 -15.36 30.82 -9.92
N GLY A 107 -14.37 30.12 -10.48
CA GLY A 107 -14.58 29.00 -11.38
C GLY A 107 -15.38 27.85 -10.74
N LEU A 108 -15.74 26.85 -11.55
CA LEU A 108 -16.36 25.63 -11.03
C LEU A 108 -15.45 24.94 -10.01
N PRO A 109 -15.98 24.48 -8.88
CA PRO A 109 -15.17 23.75 -7.91
C PRO A 109 -14.80 22.37 -8.44
N THR A 110 -13.60 21.92 -8.14
CA THR A 110 -13.14 20.55 -8.42
C THR A 110 -13.28 19.70 -7.17
N ILE A 111 -13.79 18.48 -7.30
CA ILE A 111 -13.85 17.52 -6.19
C ILE A 111 -12.54 16.76 -6.15
N ILE A 112 -11.91 16.67 -4.98
CA ILE A 112 -10.73 15.86 -4.73
C ILE A 112 -11.15 14.71 -3.82
N TYR A 113 -11.29 13.52 -4.39
CA TYR A 113 -11.60 12.30 -3.68
C TYR A 113 -10.30 11.62 -3.25
N ALA A 114 -10.10 11.52 -1.94
CA ALA A 114 -8.90 10.96 -1.38
C ALA A 114 -9.19 9.70 -0.55
N SER A 115 -8.35 8.70 -0.69
CA SER A 115 -8.43 7.46 0.08
C SER A 115 -7.03 6.99 0.48
N ARG A 116 -6.94 5.96 1.34
CA ARG A 116 -5.66 5.49 1.88
C ARG A 116 -4.80 4.78 0.84
N THR A 117 -5.41 4.04 -0.09
CA THR A 117 -4.69 3.18 -1.03
C THR A 117 -5.20 3.30 -2.47
N HIS A 118 -4.35 3.02 -3.45
CA HIS A 118 -4.75 2.99 -4.86
C HIS A 118 -5.80 1.92 -5.19
N SER A 119 -5.83 0.79 -4.47
CA SER A 119 -6.86 -0.23 -4.66
C SER A 119 -8.24 0.28 -4.26
N GLN A 120 -8.35 1.05 -3.17
CA GLN A 120 -9.60 1.70 -2.77
C GLN A 120 -10.04 2.77 -3.78
N LEU A 121 -9.09 3.55 -4.31
CA LEU A 121 -9.39 4.51 -5.38
C LEU A 121 -9.90 3.80 -6.64
N SER A 122 -9.27 2.69 -7.01
CA SER A 122 -9.71 1.87 -8.16
C SER A 122 -11.13 1.33 -7.97
N GLN A 123 -11.47 0.89 -6.75
CA GLN A 123 -12.83 0.47 -6.41
C GLN A 123 -13.83 1.63 -6.52
N ALA A 124 -13.50 2.81 -5.96
CA ALA A 124 -14.36 3.99 -6.04
C ALA A 124 -14.61 4.43 -7.49
N MET A 125 -13.60 4.35 -8.36
CA MET A 125 -13.76 4.64 -9.78
C MET A 125 -14.62 3.62 -10.52
N GLN A 126 -14.54 2.33 -10.15
CA GLN A 126 -15.44 1.33 -10.72
C GLN A 126 -16.89 1.60 -10.34
N GLU A 127 -17.14 2.05 -9.10
CA GLU A 127 -18.47 2.49 -8.66
C GLU A 127 -18.92 3.74 -9.42
N LEU A 128 -18.02 4.69 -9.67
CA LEU A 128 -18.30 5.86 -10.53
C LEU A 128 -18.67 5.44 -11.97
N LYS A 129 -17.87 4.55 -12.58
CA LYS A 129 -18.12 3.99 -13.94
C LYS A 129 -19.51 3.31 -14.02
N ARG A 130 -20.02 2.75 -12.92
CA ARG A 130 -21.33 2.07 -12.83
C ARG A 130 -22.50 3.01 -12.52
N SER A 131 -22.25 4.27 -12.19
CA SER A 131 -23.28 5.25 -11.83
C SER A 131 -23.78 6.06 -13.03
N SER A 132 -24.88 6.80 -12.86
CA SER A 132 -25.35 7.81 -13.84
C SER A 132 -24.34 8.93 -14.11
N TYR A 133 -23.37 9.12 -13.21
CA TYR A 133 -22.36 10.18 -13.29
C TYR A 133 -21.11 9.77 -14.06
N SER A 134 -21.16 8.68 -14.84
CA SER A 134 -20.03 8.18 -15.64
C SER A 134 -19.53 9.17 -16.71
N HIS A 135 -20.34 10.17 -17.04
CA HIS A 135 -20.04 11.28 -17.95
C HIS A 135 -19.19 12.40 -17.30
N MET A 136 -18.98 12.38 -15.98
CA MET A 136 -18.14 13.35 -15.29
C MET A 136 -16.67 13.04 -15.51
N ARG A 137 -15.85 14.06 -15.75
CA ARG A 137 -14.41 13.88 -16.03
C ARG A 137 -13.66 13.53 -14.76
N ALA A 138 -13.04 12.36 -14.74
CA ALA A 138 -12.30 11.81 -13.62
C ALA A 138 -10.86 11.45 -13.99
N SER A 139 -9.92 11.83 -13.13
CA SER A 139 -8.50 11.49 -13.26
C SER A 139 -7.93 10.92 -11.96
N VAL A 140 -6.97 10.01 -12.04
CA VAL A 140 -6.25 9.46 -10.87
C VAL A 140 -4.82 9.94 -10.82
N LEU A 141 -4.39 10.44 -9.67
CA LEU A 141 -2.97 10.73 -9.44
C LEU A 141 -2.23 9.47 -9.01
N GLY A 142 -1.09 9.22 -9.65
CA GLY A 142 -0.19 8.11 -9.37
C GLY A 142 1.26 8.56 -9.23
N SER A 143 2.08 7.70 -8.63
CA SER A 143 3.52 7.94 -8.56
C SER A 143 4.20 7.68 -9.91
N ARG A 144 5.46 8.11 -10.04
CA ARG A 144 6.29 7.73 -11.20
C ARG A 144 6.50 6.22 -11.28
N ASP A 145 6.48 5.50 -10.15
CA ASP A 145 6.62 4.04 -10.15
C ASP A 145 5.44 3.33 -10.83
N GLN A 146 4.28 3.99 -10.87
CA GLN A 146 3.05 3.44 -11.47
C GLN A 146 2.81 3.95 -12.89
N LEU A 147 3.16 5.21 -13.17
CA LEU A 147 2.83 5.89 -14.42
C LEU A 147 4.01 6.06 -15.39
N CYS A 148 5.25 5.84 -14.96
CA CYS A 148 6.40 5.96 -15.87
C CYS A 148 6.52 4.72 -16.76
N ILE A 149 6.70 4.96 -18.06
CA ILE A 149 6.95 3.92 -19.08
C ILE A 149 8.31 4.11 -19.78
N HIS A 150 9.15 5.01 -19.30
CA HIS A 150 10.48 5.23 -19.87
C HIS A 150 11.41 4.07 -19.45
N PRO A 151 11.98 3.29 -20.38
CA PRO A 151 12.69 2.05 -20.06
C PRO A 151 13.88 2.25 -19.12
N GLU A 152 14.74 3.23 -19.41
CA GLU A 152 15.92 3.52 -18.56
C GLU A 152 15.56 4.00 -17.15
N VAL A 153 14.48 4.78 -17.01
CA VAL A 153 14.05 5.28 -15.70
C VAL A 153 13.42 4.15 -14.89
N MET A 154 12.68 3.24 -15.54
CA MET A 154 12.03 2.11 -14.88
C MET A 154 13.01 0.97 -14.53
N ALA A 155 14.14 0.88 -15.24
CA ALA A 155 15.20 -0.09 -14.94
C ALA A 155 15.91 0.18 -13.60
N GLU A 156 15.92 1.43 -13.13
CA GLU A 156 16.55 1.80 -11.87
C GLU A 156 15.73 1.28 -10.66
N PRO A 157 16.28 0.49 -9.72
CA PRO A 157 15.54 0.00 -8.56
C PRO A 157 15.24 1.07 -7.49
N ASP A 158 16.10 2.07 -7.27
CA ASP A 158 15.91 3.08 -6.23
C ASP A 158 14.91 4.17 -6.67
N ARG A 159 13.80 4.30 -5.93
CA ARG A 159 12.71 5.25 -6.24
C ARG A 159 13.16 6.70 -6.24
N GLY A 160 14.04 7.09 -5.30
CA GLY A 160 14.54 8.46 -5.20
C GLY A 160 15.34 8.82 -6.44
N LEU A 161 16.20 7.89 -6.86
CA LEU A 161 16.99 8.05 -8.07
C LEU A 161 16.16 8.05 -9.36
N ARG A 162 15.09 7.24 -9.45
CA ARG A 162 14.14 7.33 -10.58
C ARG A 162 13.60 8.74 -10.75
N VAL A 163 13.23 9.39 -9.65
CA VAL A 163 12.71 10.77 -9.66
C VAL A 163 13.78 11.73 -10.18
N GLN A 164 15.03 11.60 -9.72
CA GLN A 164 16.12 12.47 -10.17
C GLN A 164 16.49 12.23 -11.63
N MET A 165 16.61 10.98 -12.08
CA MET A 165 16.82 10.63 -13.49
C MET A 165 15.70 11.18 -14.38
N CYS A 166 14.45 11.08 -13.93
CA CYS A 166 13.31 11.68 -14.62
C CYS A 166 13.48 13.20 -14.73
N ARG A 167 13.77 13.91 -13.62
CA ARG A 167 14.00 15.37 -13.62
C ARG A 167 15.14 15.78 -14.56
N MET A 168 16.26 15.06 -14.52
CA MET A 168 17.40 15.30 -15.40
C MET A 168 17.00 15.18 -16.87
N LYS A 169 16.34 14.08 -17.26
CA LYS A 169 15.90 13.88 -18.66
C LYS A 169 14.87 14.92 -19.12
N LEU A 170 14.15 15.56 -18.21
CA LEU A 170 13.26 16.68 -18.54
C LEU A 170 14.06 17.97 -18.74
N ALA A 171 15.01 18.27 -17.85
CA ALA A 171 15.88 19.43 -17.95
C ALA A 171 16.72 19.41 -19.24
N THR A 172 17.28 18.25 -19.59
CA THR A 172 18.05 18.05 -20.83
C THR A 172 17.18 17.78 -22.06
N ARG A 173 15.84 17.78 -21.92
CA ARG A 173 14.87 17.44 -22.97
C ARG A 173 15.06 16.07 -23.64
N MET A 174 15.76 15.14 -22.99
CA MET A 174 16.01 13.78 -23.47
C MET A 174 14.80 12.83 -23.33
N CYS A 175 13.78 13.19 -22.54
CA CYS A 175 12.58 12.38 -22.38
C CYS A 175 11.62 12.55 -23.58
N HIS A 176 11.76 11.71 -24.60
CA HIS A 176 10.91 11.73 -25.80
C HIS A 176 9.40 11.58 -25.52
N LEU A 177 9.04 10.87 -24.44
CA LEU A 177 7.66 10.69 -24.01
C LEU A 177 7.05 11.98 -23.45
N TYR A 178 7.82 12.72 -22.65
CA TYR A 178 7.36 13.99 -22.07
C TYR A 178 7.21 15.06 -23.15
N ASN A 179 8.18 15.15 -24.07
CA ASN A 179 8.19 16.15 -25.14
C ASN A 179 6.95 16.09 -26.05
N LYS A 180 6.21 14.97 -26.04
CA LYS A 180 4.97 14.77 -26.80
C LYS A 180 3.71 15.14 -26.04
N VAL A 181 3.76 15.32 -24.72
CA VAL A 181 2.58 15.59 -23.88
C VAL A 181 1.87 16.87 -24.32
N ASP A 182 2.61 17.97 -24.49
CA ASP A 182 2.03 19.27 -24.90
C ASP A 182 1.31 19.22 -26.24
N ARG A 183 1.78 18.37 -27.17
CA ARG A 183 1.17 18.20 -28.49
C ARG A 183 -0.10 17.35 -28.45
N LEU A 184 -0.18 16.44 -27.48
CA LEU A 184 -1.23 15.41 -27.40
C LEU A 184 -2.30 15.71 -26.36
N LYS A 185 -2.11 16.72 -25.49
CA LYS A 185 -3.07 17.04 -24.41
C LYS A 185 -4.46 17.45 -24.90
N GLU A 186 -4.60 17.84 -26.17
CA GLU A 186 -5.88 18.23 -26.77
C GLU A 186 -6.44 17.17 -27.72
N ASP A 187 -5.76 16.04 -27.90
CA ASP A 187 -6.17 14.98 -28.81
C ASP A 187 -7.43 14.26 -28.30
N HIS A 188 -8.48 14.22 -29.13
CA HIS A 188 -9.73 13.53 -28.83
C HIS A 188 -9.52 12.05 -28.48
N ARG A 189 -8.55 11.37 -29.13
CA ARG A 189 -8.27 9.95 -28.87
C ARG A 189 -7.81 9.67 -27.42
N ILE A 190 -7.32 10.70 -26.73
CA ILE A 190 -6.90 10.64 -25.33
C ILE A 190 -8.00 11.19 -24.42
N ASN A 191 -8.75 12.19 -24.89
CA ASN A 191 -9.74 12.95 -24.11
C ASN A 191 -11.17 12.40 -24.16
N ASP A 192 -11.49 11.47 -25.06
CA ASP A 192 -12.86 10.94 -25.22
C ASP A 192 -13.32 10.12 -24.00
N SER A 193 -12.38 9.50 -23.28
CA SER A 193 -12.66 8.76 -22.06
C SER A 193 -12.87 9.71 -20.88
N CYS A 194 -14.10 9.77 -20.37
CA CYS A 194 -14.42 10.60 -19.20
C CYS A 194 -13.76 10.11 -17.91
N ILE A 195 -13.53 8.80 -17.78
CA ILE A 195 -12.94 8.21 -16.56
C ILE A 195 -11.70 7.41 -16.96
N ILE A 196 -10.52 7.86 -16.54
CA ILE A 196 -9.24 7.22 -16.85
C ILE A 196 -8.53 6.84 -15.55
N ASP A 197 -8.34 5.53 -15.33
CA ASP A 197 -7.54 5.00 -14.22
C ASP A 197 -6.04 4.90 -14.58
N ILE A 198 -5.21 4.46 -13.62
CA ILE A 198 -3.75 4.40 -13.80
C ILE A 198 -3.40 3.43 -14.92
N GLU A 199 -4.02 2.25 -14.93
CA GLU A 199 -3.78 1.19 -15.90
C GLU A 199 -4.22 1.63 -17.31
N ASP A 200 -5.38 2.27 -17.42
CA ASP A 200 -5.88 2.85 -18.66
C ASP A 200 -4.91 3.93 -19.19
N MET A 201 -4.40 4.79 -18.31
CA MET A 201 -3.45 5.86 -18.67
C MET A 201 -2.10 5.32 -19.16
N VAL A 202 -1.58 4.27 -18.51
CA VAL A 202 -0.34 3.60 -18.93
C VAL A 202 -0.50 2.96 -20.31
N LYS A 203 -1.63 2.28 -20.57
CA LYS A 203 -1.92 1.69 -21.89
C LYS A 203 -2.03 2.76 -22.97
N LEU A 204 -2.70 3.87 -22.68
CA LEU A 204 -2.80 4.99 -23.62
C LEU A 204 -1.44 5.61 -23.91
N GLY A 205 -0.61 5.84 -22.88
CA GLY A 205 0.72 6.38 -23.05
C GLY A 205 1.66 5.45 -23.82
N ASP A 206 1.55 4.13 -23.64
CA ASP A 206 2.32 3.19 -24.44
C ASP A 206 1.82 3.13 -25.90
N LYS A 207 0.51 3.14 -26.12
CA LYS A 207 -0.09 3.13 -27.47
C LYS A 207 0.23 4.40 -28.26
N HIS A 208 0.09 5.57 -27.65
CA HIS A 208 0.26 6.88 -28.30
C HIS A 208 1.65 7.51 -28.06
N LYS A 209 2.54 6.81 -27.32
CA LYS A 209 3.93 7.19 -27.05
C LYS A 209 4.06 8.58 -26.40
N PHE A 210 3.32 8.83 -25.32
CA PHE A 210 3.45 10.02 -24.47
C PHE A 210 3.73 9.62 -23.02
N CYS A 211 4.16 10.57 -22.18
CA CYS A 211 4.42 10.31 -20.76
C CYS A 211 3.11 10.27 -19.95
N PRO A 212 2.69 9.10 -19.42
CA PRO A 212 1.43 8.99 -18.66
C PRO A 212 1.41 9.87 -17.41
N TYR A 213 2.55 9.96 -16.70
CA TYR A 213 2.70 10.76 -15.48
C TYR A 213 2.41 12.25 -15.71
N TYR A 214 3.01 12.85 -16.73
CA TYR A 214 2.79 14.28 -17.03
C TYR A 214 1.46 14.52 -17.77
N MET A 215 0.98 13.58 -18.59
CA MET A 215 -0.36 13.69 -19.17
C MET A 215 -1.44 13.75 -18.10
N THR A 216 -1.35 12.91 -17.06
CA THR A 216 -2.27 12.93 -15.92
C THR A 216 -2.30 14.30 -15.23
N LYS A 217 -1.14 14.96 -15.12
CA LYS A 217 -1.02 16.31 -14.54
C LYS A 217 -1.65 17.42 -15.40
N GLU A 218 -1.70 17.25 -16.71
CA GLU A 218 -2.43 18.17 -17.60
C GLU A 218 -3.93 17.91 -17.50
N LEU A 219 -4.34 16.63 -17.54
CA LEU A 219 -5.76 16.25 -17.50
C LEU A 219 -6.44 16.59 -16.17
N GLN A 220 -5.73 16.52 -15.04
CA GLN A 220 -6.29 16.89 -13.73
C GLN A 220 -6.84 18.33 -13.70
N GLN A 221 -6.26 19.25 -14.49
CA GLN A 221 -6.71 20.65 -14.53
C GLN A 221 -8.10 20.82 -15.13
N ARG A 222 -8.54 19.83 -15.92
CA ARG A 222 -9.85 19.79 -16.58
C ARG A 222 -10.80 18.80 -15.87
N SER A 223 -10.36 18.09 -14.83
CA SER A 223 -11.18 17.09 -14.15
C SER A 223 -12.26 17.73 -13.26
N ASP A 224 -13.42 17.08 -13.24
CA ASP A 224 -14.50 17.36 -12.30
C ASP A 224 -14.22 16.73 -10.93
N ILE A 225 -13.62 15.53 -10.97
CA ILE A 225 -13.20 14.77 -9.80
C ILE A 225 -11.78 14.23 -9.97
N ILE A 226 -10.94 14.43 -8.97
CA ILE A 226 -9.56 13.95 -8.92
C ILE A 226 -9.46 12.89 -7.82
N PHE A 227 -9.03 11.69 -8.17
CA PHE A 227 -8.75 10.61 -7.23
C PHE A 227 -7.28 10.61 -6.84
N ALA A 228 -6.97 10.69 -5.55
CA ALA A 228 -5.59 10.68 -5.08
C ALA A 228 -5.44 9.97 -3.74
N PRO A 229 -4.31 9.30 -3.46
CA PRO A 229 -3.97 8.91 -2.10
C PRO A 229 -3.96 10.14 -1.19
N TYR A 230 -4.59 10.11 -0.01
CA TYR A 230 -4.65 11.33 0.82
C TYR A 230 -3.27 11.78 1.32
N ASN A 231 -2.24 10.92 1.32
CA ASN A 231 -0.87 11.35 1.61
C ASN A 231 -0.33 12.31 0.54
N TYR A 232 -0.83 12.26 -0.70
CA TYR A 232 -0.50 13.26 -1.72
C TYR A 232 -1.12 14.62 -1.44
N LEU A 233 -2.17 14.68 -0.60
CA LEU A 233 -2.81 15.92 -0.18
C LEU A 233 -2.16 16.49 1.08
N LEU A 234 -1.92 15.62 2.06
CA LEU A 234 -1.47 15.99 3.40
C LEU A 234 0.04 16.27 3.47
N ASP A 235 0.84 15.62 2.63
CA ASP A 235 2.27 15.91 2.51
C ASP A 235 2.50 17.09 1.56
N PRO A 236 3.03 18.23 2.06
CA PRO A 236 3.30 19.40 1.23
C PRO A 236 4.29 19.13 0.11
N ILE A 237 5.30 18.27 0.33
CA ILE A 237 6.31 17.91 -0.66
C ILE A 237 5.65 17.13 -1.80
N ALA A 238 4.83 16.14 -1.46
CA ALA A 238 4.08 15.37 -2.44
C ALA A 238 3.07 16.22 -3.23
N ARG A 239 2.30 17.08 -2.53
CA ARG A 239 1.30 17.98 -3.13
C ARG A 239 1.95 18.93 -4.14
N LYS A 240 3.06 19.57 -3.76
CA LYS A 240 3.85 20.44 -4.65
C LYS A 240 4.43 19.66 -5.83
N ALA A 241 4.96 18.47 -5.59
CA ALA A 241 5.53 17.63 -6.64
C ALA A 241 4.48 17.19 -7.68
N LEU A 242 3.22 17.03 -7.28
CA LEU A 242 2.10 16.67 -8.16
C LEU A 242 1.41 17.88 -8.81
N GLY A 243 1.70 19.09 -8.33
CA GLY A 243 1.07 20.32 -8.85
C GLY A 243 -0.43 20.37 -8.54
N LEU A 244 -0.85 19.79 -7.41
CA LEU A 244 -2.26 19.75 -7.03
C LEU A 244 -2.65 21.07 -6.36
N ASN A 245 -3.59 21.80 -6.99
CA ASN A 245 -4.15 23.03 -6.46
C ASN A 245 -5.42 22.73 -5.65
N LEU A 246 -5.46 23.20 -4.40
CA LEU A 246 -6.61 23.03 -3.51
C LEU A 246 -7.55 24.24 -3.51
N ASN A 247 -7.17 25.36 -4.13
CA ASN A 247 -8.01 26.55 -4.17
C ASN A 247 -9.36 26.25 -4.84
N ASN A 248 -10.45 26.68 -4.21
CA ASN A 248 -11.81 26.47 -4.70
C ASN A 248 -12.18 24.99 -4.90
N SER A 249 -11.55 24.06 -4.15
CA SER A 249 -11.82 22.62 -4.23
C SER A 249 -12.70 22.12 -3.10
N VAL A 250 -13.38 21.00 -3.33
CA VAL A 250 -14.03 20.19 -2.30
C VAL A 250 -13.13 19.01 -1.99
N VAL A 251 -12.68 18.87 -0.74
CA VAL A 251 -11.78 17.77 -0.33
C VAL A 251 -12.57 16.71 0.42
N ILE A 252 -12.50 15.48 -0.07
CA ILE A 252 -13.15 14.31 0.53
C ILE A 252 -12.05 13.34 0.97
N LEU A 253 -11.96 13.06 2.27
CA LEU A 253 -11.07 12.05 2.84
C LEU A 253 -11.89 10.82 3.23
N ASP A 254 -11.87 9.79 2.39
CA ASP A 254 -12.47 8.49 2.65
C ASP A 254 -11.49 7.56 3.37
N GLU A 255 -12.01 6.67 4.21
CA GLU A 255 -11.24 5.82 5.13
C GLU A 255 -10.28 6.65 6.01
N ALA A 256 -10.78 7.79 6.52
CA ALA A 256 -10.04 8.81 7.26
C ALA A 256 -9.57 8.43 8.68
N HIS A 257 -9.72 7.17 9.12
CA HIS A 257 -9.35 6.74 10.47
C HIS A 257 -7.84 6.73 10.73
N ASN A 258 -7.03 6.92 9.68
CA ASN A 258 -5.57 7.05 9.77
C ASN A 258 -5.06 8.47 9.50
N VAL A 259 -5.95 9.46 9.31
CA VAL A 259 -5.54 10.83 8.93
C VAL A 259 -4.67 11.49 10.01
N GLU A 260 -4.98 11.30 11.30
CA GLU A 260 -4.16 11.79 12.43
C GLU A 260 -2.68 11.38 12.25
N ASN A 261 -2.43 10.08 12.14
CA ASN A 261 -1.09 9.52 11.96
C ASN A 261 -0.41 10.03 10.69
N VAL A 262 -1.16 10.26 9.62
CA VAL A 262 -0.58 10.71 8.35
C VAL A 262 -0.17 12.17 8.42
N CYS A 263 -0.98 13.03 9.05
CA CYS A 263 -0.63 14.43 9.31
C CYS A 263 0.63 14.55 10.17
N GLU A 264 0.71 13.78 11.25
CA GLU A 264 1.89 13.76 12.11
C GLU A 264 3.14 13.30 11.36
N ASN A 265 3.03 12.22 10.59
CA ASN A 265 4.15 11.66 9.86
C ASN A 265 4.64 12.57 8.72
N SER A 266 3.74 13.22 7.98
CA SER A 266 4.14 14.17 6.93
C SER A 266 4.83 15.41 7.49
N ALA A 267 4.55 15.75 8.76
CA ALA A 267 5.15 16.87 9.46
C ALA A 267 6.38 16.46 10.30
N SER A 268 6.75 15.18 10.32
CA SER A 268 7.85 14.64 11.13
C SER A 268 9.02 14.18 10.26
N ILE A 269 10.24 14.28 10.77
CA ILE A 269 11.43 13.75 10.09
C ILE A 269 12.49 13.24 11.08
N GLU A 270 13.28 12.26 10.65
CA GLU A 270 14.44 11.74 11.38
C GLU A 270 15.69 11.86 10.52
N ILE A 271 16.80 12.28 11.12
CA ILE A 271 18.10 12.35 10.46
C ILE A 271 19.16 11.70 11.35
N LYS A 272 20.02 10.86 10.76
CA LYS A 272 21.12 10.21 11.48
C LYS A 272 22.41 11.01 11.33
N ALA A 273 23.28 10.91 12.33
CA ALA A 273 24.65 11.44 12.23
C ALA A 273 25.39 10.87 11.00
N SER A 274 25.15 9.59 10.67
CA SER A 274 25.71 8.98 9.47
C SER A 274 25.17 9.56 8.16
N ASP A 275 23.93 10.05 8.13
CA ASP A 275 23.39 10.74 6.96
C ASP A 275 24.06 12.10 6.78
N ILE A 276 24.30 12.83 7.88
CA ILE A 276 25.00 14.13 7.85
C ILE A 276 26.46 13.94 7.38
N ALA A 277 27.17 12.95 7.93
CA ALA A 277 28.52 12.61 7.49
C ALA A 277 28.57 12.29 5.99
N LEU A 278 27.59 11.52 5.48
CA LEU A 278 27.49 11.24 4.05
C LEU A 278 27.23 12.51 3.23
N ALA A 279 26.41 13.44 3.71
CA ALA A 279 26.17 14.72 3.03
C ALA A 279 27.43 15.60 2.97
N ILE A 280 28.23 15.61 4.04
CA ILE A 280 29.54 16.31 4.08
C ILE A 280 30.49 15.72 3.05
N GLU A 281 30.56 14.39 2.96
CA GLU A 281 31.43 13.74 2.00
C GLU A 281 30.93 13.92 0.55
N GLU A 282 29.61 13.87 0.31
CA GLU A 282 29.00 14.19 -1.00
C GLU A 282 29.38 15.61 -1.46
N THR A 283 29.24 16.59 -0.57
CA THR A 283 29.63 17.99 -0.83
C THR A 283 31.13 18.10 -1.11
N THR A 284 31.96 17.42 -0.31
CA THR A 284 33.43 17.41 -0.49
C THR A 284 33.85 16.79 -1.82
N GLY A 285 33.17 15.72 -2.25
CA GLY A 285 33.43 15.09 -3.54
C GLY A 285 33.20 16.06 -4.71
N ILE A 286 32.13 16.85 -4.63
CA ILE A 286 31.82 17.84 -5.66
C ILE A 286 32.80 18.99 -5.65
N MET A 287 33.20 19.48 -4.47
CA MET A 287 34.22 20.53 -4.38
C MET A 287 35.51 20.13 -5.11
N LYS A 288 35.94 18.86 -4.98
CA LYS A 288 37.09 18.33 -5.71
C LYS A 288 36.86 18.32 -7.21
N LEU A 289 35.73 17.78 -7.66
CA LEU A 289 35.37 17.75 -9.08
C LEU A 289 35.32 19.16 -9.67
N VAL A 290 34.65 20.10 -9.01
CA VAL A 290 34.55 21.50 -9.43
C VAL A 290 35.94 22.12 -9.54
N SER A 291 36.81 21.91 -8.55
CA SER A 291 38.20 22.41 -8.57
C SER A 291 39.05 21.81 -9.70
N GLU A 292 38.80 20.57 -10.10
CA GLU A 292 39.50 19.90 -11.20
C GLU A 292 38.96 20.35 -12.58
N THR A 293 37.66 20.65 -12.70
CA THR A 293 37.01 21.09 -13.94
C THR A 293 37.22 22.56 -14.31
N VAL A 294 37.81 23.40 -13.45
CA VAL A 294 38.12 24.82 -13.78
C VAL A 294 39.04 24.95 -15.01
N ASN A 295 39.70 23.87 -15.46
CA ASN A 295 40.60 23.85 -16.61
C ASN A 295 39.97 23.44 -17.96
N PHE A 296 38.70 23.07 -18.04
CA PHE A 296 38.02 22.71 -19.30
C PHE A 296 36.67 23.46 -19.42
N ASN A 297 36.29 23.85 -20.64
CA ASN A 297 35.08 24.63 -21.00
C ASN A 297 33.71 24.00 -20.60
N ASP A 298 33.69 22.97 -19.76
CA ASP A 298 32.51 22.28 -19.20
C ASP A 298 32.34 22.60 -17.69
N SER A 299 32.51 23.87 -17.32
CA SER A 299 32.24 24.34 -15.97
C SER A 299 30.75 24.13 -15.61
N PRO A 300 30.42 23.73 -14.38
CA PRO A 300 29.05 23.79 -13.89
C PRO A 300 28.67 25.27 -13.84
N GLN A 301 27.94 25.75 -14.85
CA GLN A 301 27.65 27.18 -15.03
C GLN A 301 26.85 27.82 -13.89
N ASP A 302 26.44 27.06 -12.85
CA ASP A 302 25.46 27.49 -11.85
C ASP A 302 25.81 27.18 -10.37
N ILE A 303 27.02 26.70 -10.05
CA ILE A 303 27.44 26.38 -8.66
C ILE A 303 28.82 26.99 -8.38
N GLU A 304 28.90 27.94 -7.45
CA GLU A 304 30.16 28.57 -7.08
C GLU A 304 30.93 27.76 -6.02
N PRO A 305 32.28 27.68 -6.09
CA PRO A 305 33.08 26.98 -5.08
C PRO A 305 32.88 27.52 -3.65
N GLU A 306 32.62 28.82 -3.52
CA GLU A 306 32.36 29.48 -2.24
C GLU A 306 31.04 29.00 -1.62
N GLU A 307 29.96 28.87 -2.41
CA GLU A 307 28.67 28.34 -1.97
C GLU A 307 28.82 26.90 -1.42
N LEU A 308 29.62 26.06 -2.08
CA LEU A 308 29.90 24.70 -1.64
C LEU A 308 30.70 24.66 -0.33
N ALA A 309 31.67 25.57 -0.18
CA ALA A 309 32.44 25.70 1.06
C ALA A 309 31.55 26.10 2.24
N THR A 310 30.66 27.08 2.04
CA THR A 310 29.66 27.49 3.03
C THR A 310 28.72 26.34 3.40
N LEU A 311 28.18 25.61 2.42
CA LEU A 311 27.32 24.46 2.68
C LEU A 311 28.04 23.38 3.50
N LYS A 312 29.29 23.08 3.17
CA LYS A 312 30.10 22.11 3.90
C LYS A 312 30.37 22.55 5.34
N GLU A 313 30.68 23.82 5.56
CA GLU A 313 30.88 24.39 6.89
C GLU A 313 29.61 24.28 7.75
N MET A 314 28.45 24.62 7.19
CA MET A 314 27.15 24.48 7.86
C MET A 314 26.89 23.02 8.27
N LEU A 315 27.14 22.05 7.38
CA LEU A 315 26.96 20.63 7.68
C LEU A 315 27.90 20.14 8.80
N LEU A 316 29.17 20.56 8.78
CA LEU A 316 30.15 20.24 9.83
C LEU A 316 29.75 20.84 11.19
N ASN A 317 29.31 22.09 11.20
CA ASN A 317 28.86 22.75 12.42
C ASN A 317 27.59 22.09 12.98
N PHE A 318 26.68 21.66 12.11
CA PHE A 318 25.49 20.91 12.52
C PHE A 318 25.83 19.54 13.11
N GLU A 319 26.74 18.78 12.47
CA GLU A 319 27.24 17.51 12.99
C GLU A 319 27.88 17.68 14.39
N LYS A 320 28.75 18.67 14.54
CA LYS A 320 29.38 19.00 15.82
C LYS A 320 28.35 19.37 16.89
N ALA A 321 27.37 20.21 16.53
CA ALA A 321 26.32 20.61 17.46
C ALA A 321 25.46 19.42 17.91
N LEU A 322 25.20 18.44 17.01
CA LEU A 322 24.51 17.21 17.35
C LEU A 322 25.32 16.32 18.31
N ASP A 323 26.65 16.26 18.16
CA ASP A 323 27.56 15.44 18.99
C ASP A 323 27.81 16.00 20.40
N GLU A 324 27.67 17.31 20.58
CA GLU A 324 27.81 18.01 21.86
C GLU A 324 26.62 17.80 22.80
N ILE A 325 25.47 17.37 22.28
CA ILE A 325 24.26 17.18 23.11
C ILE A 325 24.49 16.14 24.21
N VAL A 326 24.16 16.47 25.45
CA VAL A 326 24.31 15.55 26.58
C VAL A 326 23.02 14.75 26.75
N LEU A 327 23.12 13.43 26.61
CA LEU A 327 21.98 12.52 26.81
C LEU A 327 21.96 12.06 28.26
N ASN A 328 20.81 12.20 28.90
CA ASN A 328 20.58 11.69 30.24
C ASN A 328 20.30 10.17 30.15
N LYS A 329 21.18 9.37 30.77
CA LYS A 329 21.02 7.90 30.80
C LYS A 329 19.97 7.42 31.79
N THR A 330 19.52 8.29 32.69
CA THR A 330 18.50 7.96 33.70
C THR A 330 17.07 8.17 33.20
N GLU A 331 16.89 9.01 32.19
CA GLU A 331 15.58 9.23 31.58
C GLU A 331 15.23 8.13 30.58
N GLU A 332 14.01 7.61 30.69
CA GLU A 332 13.48 6.62 29.74
C GLU A 332 13.39 7.18 28.30
N VAL A 333 13.16 8.51 28.17
CA VAL A 333 13.05 9.19 26.87
C VAL A 333 13.66 10.60 26.92
N ASN A 334 14.87 10.73 26.37
CA ASN A 334 15.56 12.02 26.18
C ASN A 334 14.79 12.91 25.19
N ASN A 335 14.15 13.98 25.66
CA ASN A 335 13.35 14.86 24.81
C ASN A 335 13.61 16.34 25.11
N TYR A 336 13.45 17.17 24.08
CA TYR A 336 13.54 18.62 24.15
C TYR A 336 12.27 19.24 23.54
N PRO A 337 11.91 20.46 23.95
CA PRO A 337 10.87 21.25 23.28
C PRO A 337 11.11 21.41 21.77
N GLY A 338 10.05 21.59 20.99
CA GLY A 338 10.16 21.70 19.54
C GLY A 338 11.04 22.87 19.05
N ASP A 339 11.09 23.97 19.78
CA ASP A 339 11.89 25.16 19.45
C ASP A 339 13.40 24.96 19.57
N PHE A 340 13.84 23.92 20.30
CA PHE A 340 15.25 23.53 20.40
C PHE A 340 15.89 23.23 19.04
N ILE A 341 15.08 22.81 18.04
CA ILE A 341 15.59 22.56 16.69
C ILE A 341 16.19 23.80 16.04
N PHE A 342 15.62 24.98 16.33
CA PHE A 342 16.11 26.24 15.80
C PHE A 342 17.42 26.66 16.47
N GLU A 343 17.54 26.42 17.78
CA GLU A 343 18.81 26.65 18.51
C GLU A 343 19.93 25.74 17.99
N LEU A 344 19.59 24.50 17.64
CA LEU A 344 20.55 23.56 17.06
C LEU A 344 21.00 23.99 15.66
N LEU A 345 20.08 24.46 14.82
CA LEU A 345 20.37 24.93 13.46
C LEU A 345 21.12 26.27 13.44
N GLU A 346 20.84 27.14 14.40
CA GLU A 346 21.51 28.44 14.54
C GLU A 346 23.00 28.27 14.85
N LYS A 347 23.40 27.23 15.61
CA LYS A 347 24.81 26.84 15.78
C LYS A 347 25.52 26.46 14.48
N ALA A 348 24.76 26.08 13.46
CA ALA A 348 25.23 25.78 12.12
C ALA A 348 25.04 26.96 11.13
N SER A 349 24.70 28.16 11.62
CA SER A 349 24.37 29.33 10.80
C SER A 349 23.17 29.11 9.85
N ILE A 350 22.25 28.19 10.20
CA ILE A 350 21.03 27.91 9.44
C ILE A 350 19.84 28.55 10.16
N ASN A 351 19.08 29.36 9.44
CA ASN A 351 17.90 30.05 9.98
C ASN A 351 16.80 30.18 8.91
N ALA A 352 15.64 30.73 9.30
CA ALA A 352 14.51 30.87 8.38
C ALA A 352 14.83 31.74 7.15
N GLY A 353 15.69 32.76 7.31
CA GLY A 353 16.04 33.72 6.25
C GLY A 353 16.92 33.12 5.15
N ASN A 354 17.81 32.17 5.48
CA ASN A 354 18.70 31.52 4.50
C ASN A 354 18.28 30.09 4.10
N SER A 355 17.33 29.48 4.81
CA SER A 355 16.87 28.10 4.55
C SER A 355 16.50 27.83 3.09
N TYR A 356 15.75 28.73 2.45
CA TYR A 356 15.32 28.57 1.06
C TYR A 356 16.51 28.57 0.07
N VAL A 357 17.50 29.43 0.33
CA VAL A 357 18.72 29.52 -0.50
C VAL A 357 19.55 28.25 -0.34
N ILE A 358 19.68 27.74 0.89
CA ILE A 358 20.39 26.48 1.18
C ILE A 358 19.71 25.30 0.48
N ILE A 359 18.37 25.20 0.58
CA ILE A 359 17.58 24.15 -0.09
C ILE A 359 17.78 24.21 -1.62
N ALA A 360 17.72 25.41 -2.21
CA ALA A 360 17.92 25.59 -3.64
C ALA A 360 19.35 25.20 -4.09
N LEU A 361 20.37 25.54 -3.29
CA LEU A 361 21.75 25.11 -3.54
C LEU A 361 21.86 23.59 -3.48
N ILE A 362 21.31 22.94 -2.44
CA ILE A 362 21.32 21.48 -2.32
C ILE A 362 20.64 20.83 -3.54
N ASP A 363 19.50 21.34 -3.99
CA ASP A 363 18.80 20.80 -5.16
C ASP A 363 19.67 20.86 -6.44
N LYS A 364 20.38 21.98 -6.67
CA LYS A 364 21.36 22.10 -7.78
C LYS A 364 22.49 21.08 -7.66
N VAL A 365 23.03 20.93 -6.46
CA VAL A 365 24.15 20.02 -6.14
C VAL A 365 23.75 18.56 -6.37
N VAL A 366 22.56 18.15 -5.91
CA VAL A 366 21.99 16.82 -6.13
C VAL A 366 21.73 16.56 -7.62
N GLN A 367 21.25 17.56 -8.36
CA GLN A 367 21.05 17.47 -9.81
C GLN A 367 22.39 17.27 -10.55
N PHE A 368 23.45 17.98 -10.15
CA PHE A 368 24.80 17.81 -10.71
C PHE A 368 25.35 16.40 -10.46
N LEU A 369 25.28 15.90 -9.20
CA LEU A 369 25.72 14.54 -8.85
C LEU A 369 25.01 13.46 -9.65
N SER A 370 23.73 13.66 -9.92
CA SER A 370 22.92 12.72 -10.69
C SER A 370 23.28 12.68 -12.18
N THR A 371 24.04 13.66 -12.68
CA THR A 371 24.34 13.82 -14.12
C THR A 371 25.72 13.28 -14.51
N LYS A 372 26.74 13.42 -13.65
CA LYS A 372 28.14 13.07 -13.98
C LYS A 372 28.63 11.71 -13.44
N ASN A 373 27.82 11.00 -12.66
CA ASN A 373 28.29 9.89 -11.83
C ASN A 373 27.52 8.59 -12.13
N ASP A 374 27.91 7.90 -13.21
CA ASP A 374 27.24 6.67 -13.72
C ASP A 374 27.81 5.35 -13.16
N GLY A 375 28.72 5.41 -12.18
CA GLY A 375 29.26 4.21 -11.54
C GLY A 375 28.25 3.50 -10.64
N PRO A 376 28.31 2.16 -10.49
CA PRO A 376 27.50 1.42 -9.50
C PRO A 376 27.80 1.81 -8.04
N PHE A 377 28.94 2.46 -7.80
CA PHE A 377 29.35 3.04 -6.50
C PHE A 377 29.27 4.57 -6.48
N ALA A 378 28.72 5.19 -7.52
CA ALA A 378 28.58 6.62 -7.61
C ALA A 378 27.61 7.14 -6.54
N ARG A 379 27.98 8.23 -5.89
CA ARG A 379 27.15 8.91 -4.90
C ARG A 379 26.18 9.83 -5.61
N LYS A 380 24.90 9.66 -5.31
CA LYS A 380 23.79 10.26 -6.06
C LYS A 380 23.01 11.30 -5.24
N GLY A 381 23.65 11.88 -4.22
CA GLY A 381 23.12 13.03 -3.46
C GLY A 381 22.00 12.68 -2.48
N LYS A 382 21.89 11.41 -2.04
CA LYS A 382 20.75 10.96 -1.23
C LYS A 382 20.76 11.58 0.17
N ALA A 383 21.95 11.72 0.75
CA ALA A 383 22.11 12.29 2.08
C ALA A 383 21.84 13.80 2.06
N LEU A 384 22.35 14.48 1.03
CA LEU A 384 22.03 15.89 0.78
C LEU A 384 20.52 16.11 0.59
N GLN A 385 19.84 15.29 -0.21
CA GLN A 385 18.39 15.38 -0.37
C GLN A 385 17.65 15.21 0.97
N LEU A 386 18.05 14.25 1.80
CA LEU A 386 17.44 14.06 3.13
C LEU A 386 17.62 15.30 4.02
N PHE A 387 18.78 15.95 3.95
CA PHE A 387 19.03 17.20 4.67
C PHE A 387 18.17 18.35 4.12
N SER A 388 17.98 18.44 2.81
CA SER A 388 17.05 19.39 2.18
C SER A 388 15.60 19.18 2.64
N ASP A 389 15.14 17.93 2.67
CA ASP A 389 13.81 17.56 3.16
C ASP A 389 13.65 17.90 4.65
N PHE A 390 14.71 17.70 5.44
CA PHE A 390 14.77 18.09 6.85
C PHE A 390 14.58 19.60 7.05
N LEU A 391 15.33 20.42 6.32
CA LEU A 391 15.17 21.88 6.35
C LEU A 391 13.78 22.30 5.87
N THR A 392 13.27 21.65 4.81
CA THR A 392 11.94 21.91 4.26
C THR A 392 10.86 21.68 5.32
N ILE A 393 10.96 20.61 6.13
CA ILE A 393 9.98 20.31 7.19
C ILE A 393 10.13 21.26 8.38
N VAL A 394 11.34 21.50 8.85
CA VAL A 394 11.60 22.40 10.00
C VAL A 394 11.13 23.82 9.72
N PHE A 395 11.32 24.30 8.48
CA PHE A 395 10.91 25.63 8.04
C PHE A 395 9.63 25.64 7.18
N ALA A 396 8.87 24.52 7.12
CA ALA A 396 7.71 24.36 6.24
C ALA A 396 6.61 25.40 6.48
N SER A 397 6.47 25.85 7.72
CA SER A 397 5.32 26.64 8.13
C SER A 397 5.71 28.10 8.39
N LYS A 398 4.80 29.00 8.03
CA LYS A 398 4.76 30.37 8.60
C LYS A 398 4.37 30.36 10.09
N ALA A 399 4.34 29.20 10.74
CA ALA A 399 3.93 29.11 12.12
C ALA A 399 4.96 29.80 13.01
N THR A 400 4.45 30.41 14.07
CA THR A 400 5.29 31.05 15.07
C THR A 400 6.15 29.99 15.78
N LYS A 401 7.32 30.41 16.26
CA LYS A 401 8.20 29.56 17.10
C LYS A 401 7.44 28.92 18.27
N GLU A 402 6.42 29.62 18.78
CA GLU A 402 5.51 29.13 19.83
C GLU A 402 4.65 27.93 19.39
N LYS A 403 4.07 27.96 18.19
CA LYS A 403 3.28 26.82 17.66
C LYS A 403 4.18 25.61 17.48
N VAL A 404 5.40 25.79 16.96
CA VAL A 404 6.40 24.71 16.82
C VAL A 404 6.79 24.13 18.18
N LYS A 405 7.09 24.97 19.17
CA LYS A 405 7.40 24.56 20.55
C LYS A 405 6.33 23.67 21.16
N TRP A 406 5.06 23.98 20.88
CA TRP A 406 3.91 23.25 21.40
C TRP A 406 3.66 21.93 20.66
N CYS A 407 3.59 21.99 19.32
CA CYS A 407 3.19 20.86 18.46
C CYS A 407 4.30 19.81 18.28
N TYR A 408 5.57 20.18 18.44
CA TYR A 408 6.71 19.33 18.16
C TYR A 408 7.50 18.96 19.42
N LYS A 409 8.18 17.81 19.35
CA LYS A 409 9.27 17.45 20.27
C LYS A 409 10.49 17.02 19.48
N VAL A 410 11.66 17.38 20.00
CA VAL A 410 12.93 16.87 19.51
C VAL A 410 13.33 15.71 20.42
N HIS A 411 13.51 14.52 19.85
CA HIS A 411 13.99 13.34 20.56
C HIS A 411 15.34 12.92 19.99
N ILE A 412 16.29 12.58 20.86
CA ILE A 412 17.62 12.12 20.45
C ILE A 412 17.90 10.77 21.07
N ARG A 413 18.33 9.82 20.24
CA ARG A 413 18.70 8.46 20.66
C ARG A 413 20.01 8.03 20.01
N GLU A 414 20.66 7.06 20.63
CA GLU A 414 21.81 6.38 20.04
C GLU A 414 21.33 5.25 19.11
N GLU A 415 22.06 5.00 18.03
CA GLU A 415 21.76 3.92 17.08
C GLU A 415 22.07 2.56 17.73
N ASP A 416 21.10 1.64 17.70
CA ASP A 416 21.27 0.30 18.25
C ASP A 416 22.39 -0.47 17.54
N LYS A 417 23.31 -1.05 18.33
CA LYS A 417 24.47 -1.83 17.83
C LYS A 417 24.12 -3.15 17.13
N SER A 418 22.83 -3.46 16.92
CA SER A 418 22.36 -4.78 16.46
C SER A 418 22.55 -5.03 14.95
N ASN A 419 22.73 -4.01 14.12
CA ASN A 419 23.01 -4.16 12.69
C ASN A 419 24.51 -4.34 12.38
N LYS A 420 25.10 -5.44 12.87
CA LYS A 420 26.52 -5.78 12.59
C LYS A 420 26.81 -6.10 11.11
N SER A 421 25.79 -6.39 10.29
CA SER A 421 25.96 -6.80 8.89
C SER A 421 26.36 -5.67 7.91
N LYS A 422 26.15 -4.39 8.26
CA LYS A 422 26.56 -3.25 7.40
C LYS A 422 27.84 -2.54 7.87
N LYS A 423 28.47 -3.02 8.94
CA LYS A 423 29.60 -2.34 9.58
C LYS A 423 30.91 -2.43 8.77
N VAL A 424 31.03 -3.39 7.86
CA VAL A 424 32.27 -3.62 7.11
C VAL A 424 32.52 -2.55 6.04
N LEU A 425 31.47 -1.96 5.46
CA LEU A 425 31.65 -0.89 4.45
C LEU A 425 31.94 0.48 5.09
N ASN A 426 31.32 0.79 6.23
CA ASN A 426 31.50 2.08 6.90
C ASN A 426 32.79 2.19 7.72
N SER A 427 33.42 1.06 8.08
CA SER A 427 34.63 1.07 8.91
C SER A 427 35.91 1.44 8.15
N TRP A 428 35.91 1.42 6.82
CA TRP A 428 37.08 1.78 6.01
C TRP A 428 37.09 3.24 5.54
N LEU A 429 35.97 3.97 5.73
CA LEU A 429 35.77 5.32 5.19
C LEU A 429 35.88 6.44 6.24
N ALA A 430 35.78 6.14 7.54
CA ALA A 430 35.94 7.14 8.60
C ALA A 430 37.42 7.34 8.97
N LYS A 431 38.17 8.11 8.17
CA LYS A 431 39.35 8.85 8.68
C LYS A 431 38.87 10.17 9.32
N GLY A 432 38.13 10.02 10.42
CA GLY A 432 37.62 11.08 11.28
C GLY A 432 37.28 10.45 12.63
N GLY A 433 37.39 11.19 13.72
CA GLY A 433 37.24 10.67 15.09
C GLY A 433 35.93 9.92 15.37
N PRO A 434 35.74 9.35 16.58
CA PRO A 434 34.57 8.55 16.91
C PRO A 434 33.30 9.43 16.96
N THR A 435 32.63 9.61 15.83
CA THR A 435 31.29 10.22 15.75
C THR A 435 30.33 9.37 16.57
N LYS A 436 29.57 9.98 17.47
CA LYS A 436 28.57 9.23 18.26
C LYS A 436 27.42 8.91 17.31
N ASN A 437 27.09 7.63 17.12
CA ASN A 437 25.97 7.24 16.25
C ASN A 437 24.63 7.72 16.85
N ARG A 438 24.23 8.95 16.55
CA ARG A 438 23.01 9.60 17.05
C ARG A 438 21.96 9.70 15.96
N ILE A 439 20.71 9.64 16.39
CA ILE A 439 19.52 9.86 15.57
C ILE A 439 18.78 11.04 16.17
N LEU A 440 18.63 12.11 15.39
CA LEU A 440 17.82 13.27 15.72
C LEU A 440 16.43 13.07 15.13
N CYS A 441 15.42 13.06 15.99
CA CYS A 441 14.03 12.91 15.62
C CYS A 441 13.29 14.23 15.88
N PHE A 442 12.79 14.86 14.82
CA PHE A 442 11.91 16.02 14.91
C PHE A 442 10.47 15.56 14.63
N TRP A 443 9.71 15.32 15.69
CA TRP A 443 8.38 14.71 15.59
C TRP A 443 7.27 15.71 15.90
N CYS A 444 6.32 15.82 14.98
CA CYS A 444 5.05 16.52 15.19
C CYS A 444 4.05 15.57 15.86
N PHE A 445 3.40 16.04 16.92
CA PHE A 445 2.33 15.30 17.62
C PHE A 445 0.95 15.95 17.50
N SER A 446 0.85 17.09 16.82
CA SER A 446 -0.42 17.77 16.50
C SER A 446 -0.80 17.43 15.05
N PRO A 447 -1.81 16.58 14.82
CA PRO A 447 -2.30 16.38 13.46
C PRO A 447 -3.08 17.60 12.94
N GLY A 448 -3.64 18.43 13.84
CA GLY A 448 -4.21 19.74 13.50
C GLY A 448 -3.23 20.66 12.78
N PHE A 449 -1.93 20.62 13.14
CA PHE A 449 -0.88 21.33 12.41
C PHE A 449 -0.81 20.92 10.93
N GLY A 450 -0.96 19.63 10.62
CA GLY A 450 -1.00 19.13 9.23
C GLY A 450 -2.29 19.51 8.51
N MET A 451 -3.43 19.44 9.20
CA MET A 451 -4.73 19.83 8.62
C MET A 451 -4.82 21.32 8.30
N ASP A 452 -4.21 22.19 9.11
CA ASP A 452 -4.10 23.63 8.87
C ASP A 452 -3.42 23.93 7.52
N MET A 453 -2.46 23.10 7.09
CA MET A 453 -1.82 23.21 5.78
C MET A 453 -2.73 22.89 4.60
N ILE A 454 -3.88 22.25 4.81
CA ILE A 454 -4.93 22.07 3.79
C ILE A 454 -5.95 23.20 3.89
N LEU A 455 -6.45 23.46 5.11
CA LEU A 455 -7.49 24.47 5.36
C LEU A 455 -7.08 25.88 4.92
N SER A 456 -5.78 26.20 5.01
CA SER A 456 -5.21 27.48 4.56
C SER A 456 -5.23 27.70 3.03
N ASN A 457 -5.61 26.70 2.22
CA ASN A 457 -5.62 26.80 0.74
C ASN A 457 -6.97 27.19 0.15
N ASN A 458 -7.86 27.85 0.91
CA ASN A 458 -9.16 28.32 0.41
C ASN A 458 -9.99 27.21 -0.25
N ILE A 459 -10.11 26.07 0.46
CA ILE A 459 -11.02 24.99 0.08
C ILE A 459 -12.47 25.40 0.36
N LYS A 460 -13.43 24.90 -0.43
CA LYS A 460 -14.86 25.14 -0.21
C LYS A 460 -15.45 24.27 0.88
N ALA A 461 -15.10 22.99 0.90
CA ALA A 461 -15.65 22.06 1.87
C ALA A 461 -14.65 20.93 2.14
N LEU A 462 -14.74 20.38 3.34
CA LEU A 462 -13.91 19.25 3.79
C LEU A 462 -14.81 18.17 4.39
N ILE A 463 -14.78 16.97 3.81
CA ILE A 463 -15.57 15.83 4.30
C ILE A 463 -14.62 14.73 4.74
N LEU A 464 -14.66 14.35 6.01
CA LEU A 464 -13.94 13.17 6.53
C LEU A 464 -14.95 12.06 6.76
N THR A 465 -14.68 10.87 6.23
CA THR A 465 -15.55 9.72 6.40
C THR A 465 -14.77 8.42 6.59
N SER A 466 -15.26 7.55 7.46
CA SER A 466 -14.77 6.18 7.62
C SER A 466 -15.82 5.32 8.34
N GLY A 467 -15.64 4.00 8.32
CA GLY A 467 -16.45 3.08 9.11
C GLY A 467 -16.08 2.97 10.59
N THR A 468 -14.98 3.60 11.02
CA THR A 468 -14.45 3.46 12.39
C THR A 468 -13.90 4.78 12.95
N LEU A 469 -14.57 5.91 12.73
CA LEU A 469 -14.13 7.21 13.26
C LEU A 469 -14.44 7.40 14.74
N ALA A 470 -15.50 6.80 15.28
CA ALA A 470 -15.86 6.96 16.69
C ALA A 470 -14.71 6.60 17.65
N PRO A 471 -14.57 7.36 18.75
CA PRO A 471 -15.40 8.51 19.16
C PRO A 471 -15.11 9.79 18.36
N LEU A 472 -16.15 10.44 17.83
CA LEU A 472 -15.99 11.60 16.93
C LEU A 472 -15.41 12.84 17.60
N LYS A 473 -15.84 13.16 18.83
CA LYS A 473 -15.39 14.39 19.52
C LYS A 473 -13.86 14.47 19.68
N PRO A 474 -13.20 13.46 20.28
CA PRO A 474 -11.73 13.41 20.31
C PRO A 474 -11.05 13.54 18.96
N PHE A 475 -11.56 12.83 17.95
CA PHE A 475 -11.01 12.85 16.60
C PHE A 475 -11.05 14.27 16.00
N ILE A 476 -12.15 14.99 16.22
CA ILE A 476 -12.35 16.38 15.77
C ILE A 476 -11.41 17.33 16.50
N SER A 477 -11.31 17.21 17.83
CA SER A 477 -10.44 18.07 18.64
C SER A 477 -8.96 17.86 18.31
N GLU A 478 -8.52 16.62 18.13
CA GLU A 478 -7.12 16.32 17.80
C GLU A 478 -6.70 16.89 16.44
N LEU A 479 -7.60 16.83 15.45
CA LEU A 479 -7.41 17.45 14.13
C LEU A 479 -7.64 18.97 14.12
N GLU A 480 -8.01 19.58 15.25
CA GLU A 480 -8.28 21.02 15.40
C GLU A 480 -9.31 21.54 14.37
N LEU A 481 -10.32 20.72 14.03
CA LEU A 481 -11.31 21.02 13.00
C LEU A 481 -12.55 21.74 13.57
N LYS A 482 -12.99 22.79 12.87
CA LYS A 482 -14.30 23.41 13.10
C LYS A 482 -15.37 22.66 12.31
N VAL A 483 -15.96 21.65 12.93
CA VAL A 483 -16.95 20.78 12.29
C VAL A 483 -18.36 21.29 12.56
N THR A 484 -19.15 21.44 11.50
CA THR A 484 -20.56 21.89 11.58
C THR A 484 -21.54 20.77 11.31
N VAL A 485 -21.13 19.77 10.52
CA VAL A 485 -21.97 18.63 10.15
C VAL A 485 -21.36 17.35 10.70
N GLN A 486 -22.12 16.59 11.48
CA GLN A 486 -21.70 15.31 12.03
C GLN A 486 -22.76 14.24 11.76
N LEU A 487 -22.32 13.00 11.60
CA LEU A 487 -23.19 11.84 11.45
C LEU A 487 -22.54 10.61 12.08
N GLU A 488 -23.32 9.84 12.84
CA GLU A 488 -22.97 8.49 13.27
C GLU A 488 -24.11 7.54 12.88
N ASN A 489 -23.99 6.89 11.73
CA ASN A 489 -25.02 5.96 11.28
C ASN A 489 -25.00 4.63 12.05
N PRO A 490 -26.18 4.04 12.35
CA PRO A 490 -26.24 2.66 12.81
C PRO A 490 -25.83 1.69 11.69
N HIS A 491 -25.57 0.43 12.05
CA HIS A 491 -25.35 -0.62 11.05
C HIS A 491 -26.68 -1.06 10.43
N ILE A 492 -26.65 -1.46 9.15
CA ILE A 492 -27.83 -1.94 8.40
C ILE A 492 -28.32 -3.34 8.79
N ILE A 493 -27.57 -4.09 9.63
CA ILE A 493 -27.90 -5.50 9.91
C ILE A 493 -28.85 -5.63 11.09
N GLY A 494 -29.69 -6.66 11.06
CA GLY A 494 -30.49 -7.11 12.19
C GLY A 494 -29.68 -7.83 13.25
N SER A 495 -30.24 -7.91 14.46
CA SER A 495 -29.60 -8.58 15.61
C SER A 495 -29.40 -10.10 15.44
N ASN A 496 -30.17 -10.72 14.54
CA ASN A 496 -30.05 -12.14 14.18
C ASN A 496 -28.91 -12.44 13.20
N GLN A 497 -28.28 -11.43 12.60
CA GLN A 497 -27.21 -11.59 11.60
C GLN A 497 -25.81 -11.60 12.21
N ILE A 498 -25.69 -11.28 13.50
CA ILE A 498 -24.39 -11.24 14.16
C ILE A 498 -24.39 -11.92 15.52
N CYS A 499 -23.32 -12.66 15.79
CA CYS A 499 -23.06 -13.26 17.09
C CYS A 499 -21.72 -12.77 17.62
N VAL A 500 -21.72 -12.03 18.74
CA VAL A 500 -20.50 -11.47 19.34
C VAL A 500 -20.27 -12.07 20.72
N LYS A 501 -19.16 -12.80 20.89
CA LYS A 501 -18.84 -13.52 22.12
C LYS A 501 -17.46 -13.16 22.63
N ILE A 502 -17.35 -12.83 23.92
CA ILE A 502 -16.08 -12.74 24.64
C ILE A 502 -15.88 -14.06 25.37
N LEU A 503 -14.77 -14.74 25.10
CA LEU A 503 -14.37 -15.95 25.79
C LEU A 503 -13.20 -15.64 26.72
N THR A 504 -13.40 -15.81 28.03
CA THR A 504 -12.40 -15.48 29.05
C THR A 504 -11.43 -16.62 29.36
N ALA A 505 -11.83 -17.87 29.11
CA ALA A 505 -11.04 -19.07 29.38
C ALA A 505 -11.18 -20.10 28.25
N GLY A 506 -10.13 -20.89 28.01
CA GLY A 506 -10.10 -21.90 26.97
C GLY A 506 -10.93 -23.13 27.28
N SER A 507 -10.92 -24.11 26.37
CA SER A 507 -11.69 -25.36 26.53
C SER A 507 -11.25 -26.21 27.73
N ASP A 508 -10.05 -26.00 28.23
CA ASP A 508 -9.45 -26.64 29.40
C ASP A 508 -9.51 -25.77 30.68
N GLY A 509 -10.19 -24.61 30.62
CA GLY A 509 -10.34 -23.69 31.74
C GLY A 509 -9.17 -22.73 31.97
N GLU A 510 -8.09 -22.83 31.19
CA GLU A 510 -6.95 -21.91 31.28
C GLU A 510 -7.39 -20.49 30.85
N PRO A 511 -7.05 -19.44 31.62
CA PRO A 511 -7.39 -18.06 31.25
C PRO A 511 -6.76 -17.64 29.91
N LEU A 512 -7.57 -17.12 29.00
CA LEU A 512 -7.09 -16.59 27.73
C LEU A 512 -6.61 -15.16 27.93
N ASN A 513 -5.29 -14.95 27.94
CA ASN A 513 -4.69 -13.65 28.17
C ASN A 513 -3.40 -13.48 27.35
N SER A 514 -3.44 -12.63 26.33
CA SER A 514 -2.31 -12.36 25.44
C SER A 514 -1.43 -11.18 25.89
N SER A 515 -1.47 -10.78 27.16
CA SER A 515 -0.62 -9.71 27.71
C SER A 515 0.88 -10.03 27.58
N TYR A 516 1.73 -9.01 27.63
CA TYR A 516 3.19 -9.17 27.52
C TYR A 516 3.75 -10.23 28.48
N GLN A 517 3.23 -10.29 29.70
CA GLN A 517 3.67 -11.22 30.73
C GLN A 517 3.25 -12.67 30.47
N ASN A 518 2.14 -12.90 29.76
CA ASN A 518 1.56 -14.24 29.60
C ASN A 518 1.63 -14.78 28.16
N ARG A 519 1.92 -13.94 27.16
CA ARG A 519 1.91 -14.33 25.73
C ARG A 519 2.94 -15.40 25.37
N GLU A 520 3.96 -15.60 26.22
CA GLU A 520 4.99 -16.65 26.04
C GLU A 520 4.70 -17.91 26.87
N ASN A 521 3.65 -17.91 27.69
CA ASN A 521 3.25 -19.04 28.51
C ASN A 521 2.76 -20.22 27.63
N PRO A 522 3.43 -21.39 27.66
CA PRO A 522 3.05 -22.55 26.85
C PRO A 522 1.62 -23.05 27.13
N ARG A 523 1.14 -22.96 28.38
CA ARG A 523 -0.22 -23.39 28.74
C ARG A 523 -1.27 -22.56 28.01
N TYR A 524 -1.09 -21.23 28.02
CA TYR A 524 -1.95 -20.31 27.29
C TYR A 524 -1.93 -20.58 25.78
N ILE A 525 -0.74 -20.76 25.18
CA ILE A 525 -0.60 -21.03 23.74
C ILE A 525 -1.31 -22.33 23.36
N SER A 526 -1.12 -23.41 24.13
CA SER A 526 -1.75 -24.70 23.87
C SER A 526 -3.28 -24.64 24.07
N SER A 527 -3.75 -23.99 25.14
CA SER A 527 -5.18 -23.79 25.43
C SER A 527 -5.87 -22.99 24.33
N LEU A 528 -5.26 -21.90 23.85
CA LEU A 528 -5.77 -21.12 22.72
C LEU A 528 -5.90 -21.98 21.45
N GLY A 529 -4.86 -22.77 21.15
CA GLY A 529 -4.86 -23.68 19.99
C GLY A 529 -5.98 -24.73 20.05
N ARG A 530 -6.13 -25.41 21.18
CA ARG A 530 -7.21 -26.39 21.42
C ARG A 530 -8.60 -25.76 21.31
N THR A 531 -8.76 -24.56 21.84
CA THR A 531 -10.00 -23.78 21.73
C THR A 531 -10.33 -23.48 20.27
N ILE A 532 -9.34 -23.04 19.48
CA ILE A 532 -9.50 -22.76 18.05
C ILE A 532 -9.83 -24.03 17.25
N VAL A 533 -9.19 -25.18 17.54
CA VAL A 533 -9.51 -26.47 16.89
C VAL A 533 -10.99 -26.77 17.00
N ASN A 534 -11.54 -26.64 18.20
CA ASN A 534 -12.93 -27.00 18.43
C ASN A 534 -13.90 -25.98 17.81
N LEU A 535 -13.59 -24.68 17.84
CA LEU A 535 -14.38 -23.64 17.14
C LEU A 535 -14.39 -23.86 15.62
N THR A 536 -13.24 -24.26 15.05
CA THR A 536 -13.06 -24.54 13.62
C THR A 536 -14.00 -25.63 13.11
N ARG A 537 -14.41 -26.58 13.96
CA ARG A 537 -15.34 -27.67 13.59
C ARG A 537 -16.77 -27.19 13.35
N ILE A 538 -17.17 -26.06 13.94
CA ILE A 538 -18.54 -25.53 13.92
C ILE A 538 -18.67 -24.39 12.91
N ILE A 539 -17.66 -23.54 12.83
CA ILE A 539 -17.66 -22.38 11.94
C ILE A 539 -17.60 -22.87 10.48
N PRO A 540 -18.58 -22.55 9.63
CA PRO A 540 -18.57 -22.95 8.23
C PRO A 540 -17.62 -22.06 7.41
N ASN A 541 -17.15 -22.58 6.27
CA ASN A 541 -16.40 -21.84 5.24
C ASN A 541 -15.20 -21.04 5.79
N GLY A 542 -15.08 -19.75 5.46
CA GLY A 542 -13.96 -18.89 5.79
C GLY A 542 -13.94 -18.46 7.26
N LEU A 543 -12.80 -18.68 7.92
CA LEU A 543 -12.49 -18.20 9.27
C LEU A 543 -11.24 -17.31 9.23
N LEU A 544 -11.33 -16.11 9.78
CA LEU A 544 -10.21 -15.19 9.91
C LEU A 544 -9.74 -15.17 11.37
N ILE A 545 -8.44 -15.31 11.60
CA ILE A 545 -7.84 -15.30 12.95
C ILE A 545 -6.80 -14.19 13.00
N PHE A 546 -7.08 -13.16 13.80
CA PHE A 546 -6.19 -12.03 13.97
C PHE A 546 -5.43 -12.10 15.30
N PHE A 547 -4.12 -11.98 15.19
CA PHE A 547 -3.19 -11.87 16.30
C PHE A 547 -2.81 -10.40 16.58
N PRO A 548 -2.38 -10.07 17.81
CA PRO A 548 -1.92 -8.73 18.13
C PRO A 548 -0.70 -8.29 17.31
N THR A 549 0.28 -9.19 17.12
CA THR A 549 1.55 -8.90 16.45
C THR A 549 2.12 -10.14 15.75
N TYR A 550 3.01 -9.94 14.76
CA TYR A 550 3.67 -11.03 14.04
C TYR A 550 4.46 -11.98 14.95
N PRO A 551 5.26 -11.50 15.94
CA PRO A 551 5.96 -12.40 16.84
C PRO A 551 5.04 -13.35 17.61
N VAL A 552 3.88 -12.87 18.07
CA VAL A 552 2.89 -13.71 18.78
C VAL A 552 2.30 -14.75 17.83
N MET A 553 1.93 -14.34 16.61
CA MET A 553 1.40 -15.26 15.59
C MET A 553 2.39 -16.38 15.27
N HIS A 554 3.66 -16.04 14.99
CA HIS A 554 4.68 -17.03 14.66
C HIS A 554 5.00 -17.95 15.85
N LYS A 555 4.99 -17.43 17.08
CA LYS A 555 5.19 -18.26 18.27
C LYS A 555 4.06 -19.28 18.45
N CYS A 556 2.81 -18.86 18.28
CA CYS A 556 1.66 -19.77 18.28
C CYS A 556 1.76 -20.79 17.15
N GLN A 557 2.11 -20.37 15.93
CA GLN A 557 2.31 -21.25 14.79
C GLN A 557 3.34 -22.35 15.08
N SER A 558 4.55 -21.98 15.51
CA SER A 558 5.61 -22.96 15.80
C SER A 558 5.20 -23.93 16.90
N SER A 559 4.65 -23.42 18.02
CA SER A 559 4.20 -24.28 19.13
C SER A 559 3.06 -25.22 18.72
N TRP A 560 2.11 -24.76 17.90
CA TRP A 560 1.01 -25.60 17.44
C TRP A 560 1.45 -26.66 16.43
N GLN A 561 2.50 -26.39 15.66
CA GLN A 561 3.11 -27.38 14.77
C GLN A 561 3.82 -28.48 15.57
N GLU A 562 4.57 -28.10 16.60
CA GLU A 562 5.24 -29.03 17.53
C GLU A 562 4.23 -29.90 18.30
N ASP A 563 3.13 -29.31 18.79
CA ASP A 563 2.11 -30.00 19.59
C ASP A 563 1.10 -30.81 18.76
N GLY A 564 1.20 -30.82 17.42
CA GLY A 564 0.23 -31.48 16.52
C GLY A 564 -1.15 -30.81 16.44
N ILE A 565 -1.35 -29.68 17.13
CA ILE A 565 -2.57 -28.86 17.07
C ILE A 565 -2.78 -28.32 15.65
N TRP A 566 -1.70 -27.90 14.99
CA TRP A 566 -1.74 -27.38 13.62
C TRP A 566 -2.33 -28.41 12.65
N SER A 567 -1.87 -29.65 12.72
CA SER A 567 -2.37 -30.76 11.89
C SER A 567 -3.85 -31.04 12.16
N SER A 568 -4.27 -30.92 13.42
CA SER A 568 -5.68 -31.07 13.81
C SER A 568 -6.57 -29.99 13.18
N ILE A 569 -6.12 -28.74 13.13
CA ILE A 569 -6.81 -27.65 12.44
C ILE A 569 -6.82 -27.89 10.92
N SER A 570 -5.65 -28.22 10.36
CA SER A 570 -5.45 -28.40 8.92
C SER A 570 -6.28 -29.56 8.33
N SER A 571 -6.63 -30.56 9.16
CA SER A 571 -7.51 -31.66 8.75
C SER A 571 -8.95 -31.21 8.46
N GLN A 572 -9.39 -30.07 8.99
CA GLN A 572 -10.74 -29.54 8.81
C GLN A 572 -10.78 -28.39 7.82
N LYS A 573 -9.78 -27.49 7.87
CA LYS A 573 -9.68 -26.30 7.03
C LYS A 573 -8.25 -26.05 6.60
N ALA A 574 -8.04 -25.69 5.33
CA ALA A 574 -6.73 -25.27 4.84
C ALA A 574 -6.27 -23.99 5.55
N ILE A 575 -5.01 -23.91 5.97
CA ILE A 575 -4.49 -22.78 6.74
C ILE A 575 -3.57 -21.93 5.86
N PHE A 576 -3.85 -20.63 5.82
CA PHE A 576 -3.02 -19.61 5.19
C PHE A 576 -2.53 -18.64 6.25
N VAL A 577 -1.27 -18.21 6.14
CA VAL A 577 -0.64 -17.27 7.08
C VAL A 577 -0.20 -16.05 6.30
N GLU A 578 -0.46 -14.87 6.85
CA GLU A 578 -0.09 -13.60 6.25
C GLU A 578 1.44 -13.46 6.04
N PRO A 579 1.91 -13.40 4.79
CA PRO A 579 3.33 -13.19 4.51
C PRO A 579 3.67 -11.69 4.51
N ARG A 580 4.96 -11.39 4.78
CA ARG A 580 5.46 -10.00 4.78
C ARG A 580 5.63 -9.43 3.37
N GLU A 581 6.02 -10.27 2.41
CA GLU A 581 6.26 -9.85 1.02
C GLU A 581 4.97 -9.67 0.24
N LYS A 582 4.98 -8.81 -0.79
CA LYS A 582 3.77 -8.46 -1.57
C LYS A 582 3.34 -9.59 -2.49
N ASP A 583 4.26 -10.23 -3.19
CA ASP A 583 3.92 -11.28 -4.17
C ASP A 583 3.43 -12.54 -3.47
N ALA A 584 4.12 -12.97 -2.41
CA ALA A 584 3.67 -14.06 -1.55
C ALA A 584 2.27 -13.80 -0.96
N PHE A 585 1.95 -12.53 -0.63
CA PHE A 585 0.64 -12.15 -0.09
C PHE A 585 -0.48 -12.39 -1.09
N ASN A 586 -0.29 -11.99 -2.35
CA ASN A 586 -1.28 -12.20 -3.40
C ASN A 586 -1.52 -13.70 -3.63
N THR A 587 -0.45 -14.51 -3.65
CA THR A 587 -0.55 -15.98 -3.79
C THR A 587 -1.31 -16.61 -2.63
N ALA A 588 -0.99 -16.23 -1.38
CA ALA A 588 -1.68 -16.75 -0.20
C ALA A 588 -3.18 -16.38 -0.21
N MET A 589 -3.51 -15.17 -0.65
CA MET A 589 -4.89 -14.69 -0.73
C MET A 589 -5.69 -15.43 -1.81
N ALA A 590 -5.10 -15.65 -2.99
CA ALA A 590 -5.74 -16.43 -4.05
C ALA A 590 -6.03 -17.87 -3.60
N GLY A 591 -5.05 -18.52 -2.97
CA GLY A 591 -5.22 -19.87 -2.42
C GLY A 591 -6.29 -19.95 -1.33
N TYR A 592 -6.42 -18.91 -0.50
CA TYR A 592 -7.49 -18.83 0.49
C TYR A 592 -8.88 -18.83 -0.16
N TYR A 593 -9.12 -17.92 -1.12
CA TYR A 593 -10.43 -17.84 -1.79
C TYR A 593 -10.79 -19.12 -2.53
N GLU A 594 -9.82 -19.78 -3.13
CA GLU A 594 -9.99 -21.09 -3.77
C GLU A 594 -10.42 -22.15 -2.74
N LYS A 595 -9.69 -22.27 -1.63
CA LYS A 595 -9.94 -23.30 -0.60
C LYS A 595 -11.15 -23.05 0.28
N VAL A 596 -11.65 -21.81 0.38
CA VAL A 596 -12.94 -21.54 1.02
C VAL A 596 -14.10 -22.22 0.27
N ARG A 597 -13.99 -22.31 -1.05
CA ARG A 597 -15.03 -22.83 -1.96
C ARG A 597 -14.88 -24.32 -2.28
N ASP A 598 -13.79 -24.94 -1.81
CA ASP A 598 -13.50 -26.34 -2.03
C ASP A 598 -14.52 -27.22 -1.27
N PRO A 599 -15.35 -28.01 -1.96
CA PRO A 599 -16.37 -28.85 -1.32
C PRO A 599 -15.77 -30.02 -0.52
N SER A 600 -14.49 -30.37 -0.74
CA SER A 600 -13.80 -31.42 0.02
C SER A 600 -13.36 -30.96 1.42
N LEU A 601 -13.32 -29.65 1.65
CA LEU A 601 -12.94 -29.03 2.91
C LEU A 601 -14.14 -28.36 3.56
N LYS A 602 -14.10 -28.19 4.89
CA LYS A 602 -15.09 -27.33 5.58
C LYS A 602 -14.83 -25.84 5.37
N GLY A 603 -13.87 -25.47 4.52
CA GLY A 603 -13.42 -24.11 4.22
C GLY A 603 -11.94 -23.88 4.50
N ALA A 604 -11.56 -22.61 4.69
CA ALA A 604 -10.17 -22.21 4.92
C ALA A 604 -10.04 -21.22 6.09
N ILE A 605 -8.85 -21.17 6.68
CA ILE A 605 -8.44 -20.25 7.73
C ILE A 605 -7.40 -19.29 7.18
N PHE A 606 -7.56 -18.00 7.48
CA PHE A 606 -6.50 -17.02 7.27
C PHE A 606 -6.02 -16.48 8.62
N MET A 607 -4.77 -16.76 8.97
CA MET A 607 -4.09 -16.21 10.14
C MET A 607 -3.36 -14.93 9.75
N ALA A 608 -3.67 -13.83 10.43
CA ALA A 608 -3.15 -12.50 10.15
C ALA A 608 -2.93 -11.69 11.43
N VAL A 609 -2.45 -10.46 11.31
CA VAL A 609 -2.32 -9.53 12.44
C VAL A 609 -3.28 -8.34 12.32
N CYS A 610 -3.75 -7.78 13.44
CA CYS A 610 -4.77 -6.71 13.45
C CYS A 610 -4.35 -5.40 12.76
N LYS A 611 -3.04 -5.17 12.60
CA LYS A 611 -2.45 -4.02 11.88
C LYS A 611 -1.73 -4.48 10.60
N GLY A 612 -2.17 -5.61 10.05
CA GLY A 612 -1.61 -6.23 8.85
C GLY A 612 -2.34 -5.82 7.59
N LYS A 613 -1.88 -6.34 6.46
CA LYS A 613 -2.52 -6.17 5.14
C LYS A 613 -3.88 -6.86 5.08
N VAL A 614 -4.11 -7.96 5.79
CA VAL A 614 -5.42 -8.66 5.77
C VAL A 614 -6.51 -7.88 6.50
N SER A 615 -6.14 -7.20 7.61
CA SER A 615 -7.06 -6.34 8.36
C SER A 615 -7.39 -5.04 7.64
N GLU A 616 -6.71 -4.72 6.54
CA GLU A 616 -6.82 -3.47 5.79
C GLU A 616 -7.26 -3.73 4.35
N GLY A 617 -8.21 -2.94 3.82
CA GLY A 617 -8.45 -2.84 2.37
C GLY A 617 -8.95 -4.09 1.61
N LEU A 618 -9.17 -5.24 2.27
CA LEU A 618 -9.71 -6.45 1.65
C LEU A 618 -11.16 -6.73 2.03
N ASP A 619 -11.89 -7.34 1.10
CA ASP A 619 -13.31 -7.70 1.23
C ASP A 619 -13.51 -9.21 1.34
N PHE A 620 -13.93 -9.65 2.54
CA PHE A 620 -14.31 -11.02 2.82
C PHE A 620 -15.84 -11.12 2.85
N THR A 621 -16.45 -11.17 1.66
CA THR A 621 -17.90 -11.28 1.52
C THR A 621 -18.38 -12.71 1.74
N ASP A 622 -19.55 -12.86 2.35
CA ASP A 622 -20.28 -14.11 2.44
C ASP A 622 -19.45 -15.27 3.03
N ALA A 623 -19.32 -16.37 2.27
CA ALA A 623 -18.59 -17.57 2.65
C ALA A 623 -17.10 -17.29 2.93
N ASN A 624 -16.54 -16.21 2.40
CA ASN A 624 -15.14 -15.85 2.60
C ASN A 624 -14.84 -15.31 4.00
N GLY A 625 -15.85 -15.05 4.84
CA GLY A 625 -15.63 -14.40 6.14
C GLY A 625 -16.73 -14.68 7.16
N ARG A 626 -17.10 -15.95 7.39
CA ARG A 626 -18.21 -16.31 8.30
C ARG A 626 -17.92 -16.09 9.78
N ALA A 627 -16.64 -16.07 10.16
CA ALA A 627 -16.25 -15.64 11.49
C ALA A 627 -14.89 -14.96 11.52
N VAL A 628 -14.73 -14.07 12.50
CA VAL A 628 -13.45 -13.48 12.91
C VAL A 628 -13.17 -13.87 14.36
N ILE A 629 -11.95 -14.35 14.60
CA ILE A 629 -11.37 -14.55 15.93
C ILE A 629 -10.32 -13.48 16.18
N ILE A 630 -10.42 -12.77 17.29
CA ILE A 630 -9.39 -11.87 17.80
C ILE A 630 -8.75 -12.51 19.01
N THR A 631 -7.46 -12.84 18.91
CA THR A 631 -6.74 -13.57 19.98
C THR A 631 -6.16 -12.64 21.05
N GLY A 632 -6.28 -11.33 20.88
CA GLY A 632 -5.72 -10.37 21.83
C GLY A 632 -5.83 -8.91 21.42
N LEU A 633 -5.40 -8.03 22.33
CA LEU A 633 -5.40 -6.57 22.12
C LEU A 633 -4.07 -6.08 21.50
N PRO A 634 -4.10 -5.47 20.30
CA PRO A 634 -2.92 -5.01 19.56
C PRO A 634 -2.39 -3.65 20.06
N TYR A 635 -2.01 -3.59 21.33
CA TYR A 635 -1.45 -2.37 21.92
C TYR A 635 -0.14 -1.93 21.25
N PRO A 636 0.07 -0.62 21.02
CA PRO A 636 1.39 -0.09 20.66
C PRO A 636 2.45 -0.44 21.72
N PRO A 637 3.74 -0.54 21.36
CA PRO A 637 4.79 -0.82 22.33
C PRO A 637 4.86 0.30 23.39
N LEU A 638 4.65 -0.05 24.66
CA LEU A 638 4.51 0.94 25.74
C LEU A 638 5.77 1.80 25.96
N LYS A 639 6.94 1.19 25.75
CA LYS A 639 8.27 1.82 25.94
C LYS A 639 8.80 2.52 24.68
N ASP A 640 8.04 2.51 23.59
CA ASP A 640 8.44 3.24 22.40
C ASP A 640 8.42 4.75 22.68
N ALA A 641 9.52 5.44 22.37
CA ALA A 641 9.70 6.85 22.69
C ALA A 641 8.59 7.72 22.08
N ARG A 642 8.15 7.41 20.86
CA ARG A 642 7.09 8.16 20.18
C ARG A 642 5.75 7.95 20.86
N VAL A 643 5.44 6.72 21.29
CA VAL A 643 4.22 6.42 22.08
C VAL A 643 4.23 7.17 23.41
N VAL A 644 5.35 7.16 24.15
CA VAL A 644 5.48 7.87 25.43
C VAL A 644 5.28 9.37 25.25
N LEU A 645 5.94 9.97 24.26
CA LEU A 645 5.86 11.42 24.00
C LEU A 645 4.47 11.82 23.49
N LYS A 646 3.83 11.03 22.63
CA LYS A 646 2.45 11.28 22.18
C LYS A 646 1.48 11.30 23.36
N ARG A 647 1.59 10.32 24.27
CA ARG A 647 0.76 10.27 25.48
C ARG A 647 0.93 11.51 26.35
N ARG A 648 2.18 11.93 26.60
CA ARG A 648 2.49 13.16 27.35
C ARG A 648 1.95 14.41 26.66
N TYR A 649 2.07 14.49 25.33
CA TYR A 649 1.54 15.60 24.54
C TYR A 649 0.00 15.69 24.65
N LEU A 650 -0.69 14.55 24.55
CA LEU A 650 -2.14 14.49 24.72
C LEU A 650 -2.58 14.86 26.14
N ASP A 651 -1.85 14.42 27.17
CA ASP A 651 -2.13 14.83 28.55
C ASP A 651 -1.98 16.35 28.74
N GLN A 652 -1.01 16.98 28.06
CA GLN A 652 -0.83 18.44 28.06
C GLN A 652 -1.97 19.16 27.31
N CYS A 653 -2.47 18.59 26.21
CA CYS A 653 -3.62 19.15 25.49
C CYS A 653 -4.90 19.00 26.31
N HIS A 654 -5.14 17.84 26.89
CA HIS A 654 -6.29 17.57 27.76
C HIS A 654 -6.34 18.50 28.98
N ALA A 655 -5.18 18.87 29.52
CA ALA A 655 -5.10 19.83 30.61
C ALA A 655 -5.60 21.25 30.22
N LYS A 656 -5.52 21.61 28.93
CA LYS A 656 -6.02 22.89 28.40
C LYS A 656 -7.45 22.81 27.88
N ASP A 657 -7.80 21.68 27.25
CA ASP A 657 -9.09 21.44 26.63
C ASP A 657 -9.53 20.00 26.92
N GLN A 658 -10.63 19.87 27.68
CA GLN A 658 -11.14 18.58 28.14
C GLN A 658 -11.70 17.71 27.01
N ASP A 659 -11.94 18.27 25.82
CA ASP A 659 -12.40 17.51 24.66
C ASP A 659 -11.29 16.63 24.05
N TYR A 660 -10.01 16.92 24.33
CA TYR A 660 -8.91 16.02 23.97
C TYR A 660 -8.94 14.74 24.79
N LEU A 661 -8.44 13.63 24.23
CA LEU A 661 -8.25 12.40 25.00
C LEU A 661 -7.02 12.51 25.90
N ARG A 662 -7.09 11.87 27.07
CA ARG A 662 -5.91 11.59 27.89
C ARG A 662 -5.01 10.59 27.16
N GLY A 663 -3.71 10.67 27.40
CA GLY A 663 -2.73 9.78 26.79
C GLY A 663 -3.01 8.30 27.05
N GLN A 664 -3.53 7.94 28.23
CA GLN A 664 -3.91 6.56 28.53
C GLN A 664 -5.14 6.09 27.73
N ASP A 665 -6.13 6.96 27.54
CA ASP A 665 -7.35 6.61 26.82
C ASP A 665 -7.08 6.51 25.31
N TRP A 666 -6.23 7.40 24.77
CA TRP A 666 -5.69 7.28 23.42
C TRP A 666 -4.94 5.96 23.21
N TYR A 667 -4.07 5.57 24.16
CA TYR A 667 -3.32 4.32 24.07
C TYR A 667 -4.23 3.08 24.01
N SER A 668 -5.32 3.08 24.78
CA SER A 668 -6.35 2.04 24.69
C SER A 668 -7.17 2.11 23.41
N LEU A 669 -7.53 3.31 22.95
CA LEU A 669 -8.28 3.52 21.72
C LEU A 669 -7.51 3.00 20.49
N GLU A 670 -6.19 3.19 20.44
CA GLU A 670 -5.34 2.66 19.36
C GLU A 670 -5.39 1.14 19.22
N ALA A 671 -5.51 0.42 20.34
CA ALA A 671 -5.71 -1.04 20.31
C ALA A 671 -7.13 -1.38 19.81
N SER A 672 -8.14 -0.69 20.32
CA SER A 672 -9.56 -0.91 19.97
C SER A 672 -9.84 -0.59 18.50
N ARG A 673 -9.24 0.47 17.93
CA ARG A 673 -9.35 0.82 16.50
C ARG A 673 -8.86 -0.30 15.59
N ALA A 674 -7.70 -0.89 15.89
CA ALA A 674 -7.18 -2.02 15.12
C ALA A 674 -8.08 -3.27 15.22
N VAL A 675 -8.68 -3.53 16.38
CA VAL A 675 -9.69 -4.58 16.54
C VAL A 675 -10.93 -4.28 15.69
N ASN A 676 -11.45 -3.05 15.75
CA ASN A 676 -12.62 -2.62 14.97
C ASN A 676 -12.40 -2.76 13.44
N GLN A 677 -11.17 -2.53 12.95
CA GLN A 677 -10.82 -2.74 11.54
C GLN A 677 -10.82 -4.23 11.15
N ALA A 678 -10.35 -5.11 12.04
CA ALA A 678 -10.32 -6.55 11.80
C ALA A 678 -11.72 -7.18 11.86
N ILE A 679 -12.56 -6.80 12.82
CA ILE A 679 -13.92 -7.33 12.97
C ILE A 679 -14.87 -6.80 11.89
N GLY A 680 -14.62 -5.59 11.38
CA GLY A 680 -15.35 -5.01 10.26
C GLY A 680 -15.18 -5.78 8.94
N ARG A 681 -14.47 -6.91 8.91
CA ARG A 681 -14.28 -7.78 7.72
C ARG A 681 -15.40 -8.82 7.54
N VAL A 682 -16.18 -9.13 8.58
CA VAL A 682 -17.19 -10.21 8.59
C VAL A 682 -18.47 -9.85 7.87
N ILE A 683 -18.87 -8.58 7.90
CA ILE A 683 -20.17 -8.12 7.37
C ILE A 683 -19.92 -7.13 6.23
N ARG A 684 -20.47 -7.44 5.04
CA ARG A 684 -20.23 -6.65 3.83
C ARG A 684 -21.45 -6.08 3.14
N HIS A 685 -22.64 -6.62 3.39
CA HIS A 685 -23.90 -6.09 2.86
C HIS A 685 -25.04 -6.39 3.82
N LYS A 686 -26.22 -5.83 3.54
CA LYS A 686 -27.42 -5.96 4.37
C LYS A 686 -27.86 -7.41 4.62
N ASP A 687 -27.54 -8.32 3.70
CA ASP A 687 -27.95 -9.73 3.75
C ASP A 687 -26.86 -10.65 4.32
N ASP A 688 -25.70 -10.10 4.69
CA ASP A 688 -24.56 -10.87 5.18
C ASP A 688 -24.70 -11.21 6.67
N TYR A 689 -23.97 -12.22 7.14
CA TYR A 689 -23.98 -12.64 8.54
C TYR A 689 -22.67 -13.30 8.95
N GLY A 690 -22.36 -13.21 10.24
CA GLY A 690 -21.20 -13.91 10.79
C GLY A 690 -20.99 -13.73 12.28
N ALA A 691 -19.95 -14.39 12.79
CA ALA A 691 -19.62 -14.40 14.21
C ALA A 691 -18.31 -13.65 14.51
N ILE A 692 -18.28 -12.91 15.61
CA ILE A 692 -17.07 -12.26 16.13
C ILE A 692 -16.75 -12.87 17.49
N LEU A 693 -15.56 -13.46 17.60
CA LEU A 693 -15.09 -14.15 18.79
C LEU A 693 -13.87 -13.44 19.36
N LEU A 694 -13.99 -12.92 20.57
CA LEU A 694 -12.94 -12.18 21.27
C LEU A 694 -12.32 -13.11 22.33
N LEU A 695 -11.16 -13.70 22.03
CA LEU A 695 -10.51 -14.73 22.84
C LEU A 695 -9.43 -14.13 23.75
N ASP A 696 -9.81 -13.15 24.57
CA ASP A 696 -8.94 -12.58 25.60
C ASP A 696 -9.81 -12.01 26.73
N GLN A 697 -9.53 -12.39 27.97
CA GLN A 697 -10.30 -11.96 29.14
C GLN A 697 -10.33 -10.43 29.30
N ARG A 698 -9.34 -9.70 28.78
CA ARG A 698 -9.26 -8.24 28.88
C ARG A 698 -10.37 -7.54 28.09
N PHE A 699 -10.96 -8.18 27.08
CA PHE A 699 -12.16 -7.65 26.41
C PHE A 699 -13.37 -7.53 27.35
N ASN A 700 -13.36 -8.20 28.51
CA ASN A 700 -14.42 -8.06 29.50
C ASN A 700 -14.39 -6.69 30.22
N ASN A 701 -13.30 -5.93 30.11
CA ASN A 701 -13.18 -4.60 30.72
C ASN A 701 -14.19 -3.62 30.10
N PHE A 702 -14.92 -2.91 30.96
CA PHE A 702 -15.92 -1.91 30.58
C PHE A 702 -15.38 -0.88 29.56
N ARG A 703 -14.18 -0.32 29.80
CA ARG A 703 -13.59 0.69 28.92
C ARG A 703 -13.34 0.19 27.51
N ILE A 704 -12.90 -1.07 27.38
CA ILE A 704 -12.63 -1.67 26.06
C ILE A 704 -13.95 -1.91 25.33
N LYS A 705 -14.99 -2.41 26.02
CA LYS A 705 -16.32 -2.59 25.44
C LYS A 705 -16.92 -1.28 24.94
N GLU A 706 -16.71 -0.19 25.67
CA GLU A 706 -17.17 1.14 25.28
C GLU A 706 -16.43 1.68 24.03
N GLN A 707 -15.17 1.30 23.83
CA GLN A 707 -14.39 1.68 22.64
C GLN A 707 -14.66 0.79 21.41
N MET A 708 -15.42 -0.30 21.54
CA MET A 708 -15.87 -1.08 20.38
C MET A 708 -16.88 -0.27 19.56
N SER A 709 -17.00 -0.58 18.27
CA SER A 709 -17.99 0.07 17.40
C SER A 709 -19.41 -0.01 17.98
N LYS A 710 -20.13 1.11 17.94
CA LYS A 710 -21.46 1.29 18.57
C LYS A 710 -22.46 0.18 18.22
N TRP A 711 -22.46 -0.27 16.97
CA TRP A 711 -23.34 -1.32 16.47
C TRP A 711 -23.06 -2.71 17.06
N LEU A 712 -21.87 -2.96 17.59
CA LEU A 712 -21.50 -4.22 18.23
C LEU A 712 -21.85 -4.27 19.71
N ARG A 713 -21.84 -3.13 20.41
CA ARG A 713 -21.90 -3.07 21.88
C ARG A 713 -23.09 -3.83 22.46
N GLY A 714 -24.27 -3.70 21.83
CA GLY A 714 -25.50 -4.39 22.25
C GLY A 714 -25.52 -5.90 21.97
N HIS A 715 -24.61 -6.41 21.14
CA HIS A 715 -24.52 -7.83 20.76
C HIS A 715 -23.44 -8.58 21.54
N ILE A 716 -22.58 -7.88 22.28
CA ILE A 716 -21.47 -8.47 23.04
C ILE A 716 -22.03 -9.23 24.23
N THR A 717 -21.80 -10.55 24.27
CA THR A 717 -22.08 -11.38 25.44
C THR A 717 -20.82 -12.08 25.93
N VAL A 718 -20.63 -12.10 27.25
CA VAL A 718 -19.46 -12.71 27.89
C VAL A 718 -19.79 -14.13 28.24
N VAL A 719 -18.92 -15.06 27.86
CA VAL A 719 -19.09 -16.48 28.10
C VAL A 719 -17.95 -16.98 28.98
N GLY A 720 -18.31 -17.47 30.16
CA GLY A 720 -17.36 -18.04 31.12
C GLY A 720 -17.07 -19.52 30.87
N LYS A 721 -17.99 -20.25 30.24
CA LYS A 721 -17.86 -21.69 29.97
C LYS A 721 -17.81 -21.98 28.48
N TYR A 722 -16.83 -22.78 28.08
CA TYR A 722 -16.63 -23.20 26.69
C TYR A 722 -17.85 -23.93 26.08
N SER A 723 -18.65 -24.67 26.85
CA SER A 723 -19.83 -25.36 26.31
C SER A 723 -20.92 -24.41 25.79
N GLU A 724 -21.05 -23.23 26.40
CA GLU A 724 -22.07 -22.24 26.03
C GLU A 724 -21.76 -21.63 24.66
N ILE A 725 -20.51 -21.28 24.37
CA ILE A 725 -20.13 -20.69 23.07
C ILE A 725 -20.40 -21.66 21.92
N ILE A 726 -20.21 -22.95 22.14
CA ILE A 726 -20.44 -24.00 21.13
C ILE A 726 -21.92 -24.18 20.82
N ARG A 727 -22.76 -24.17 21.86
CA ARG A 727 -24.21 -24.20 21.69
C ARG A 727 -24.69 -22.97 20.93
N ASP A 728 -24.26 -21.79 21.36
CA ASP A 728 -24.72 -20.51 20.79
C ASP A 728 -24.27 -20.35 19.33
N LEU A 729 -23.02 -20.69 19.00
CA LEU A 729 -22.53 -20.66 17.62
C LEU A 729 -23.25 -21.67 16.72
N SER A 730 -23.48 -22.89 17.23
CA SER A 730 -24.20 -23.92 16.48
C SER A 730 -25.63 -23.48 16.18
N GLN A 731 -26.32 -22.88 17.14
CA GLN A 731 -27.66 -22.34 16.95
C GLN A 731 -27.65 -21.16 15.97
N PHE A 732 -26.70 -20.23 16.13
CA PHE A 732 -26.56 -19.06 15.26
C PHE A 732 -26.42 -19.46 13.79
N PHE A 733 -25.43 -20.31 13.45
CA PHE A 733 -25.20 -20.69 12.05
C PHE A 733 -26.35 -21.52 11.47
N ARG A 734 -26.99 -22.39 12.26
CA ARG A 734 -28.18 -23.13 11.81
C ARG A 734 -29.38 -22.21 11.55
N ASN A 735 -29.59 -21.20 12.40
CA ASN A 735 -30.68 -20.25 12.24
C ASN A 735 -30.42 -19.36 11.02
N ALA A 736 -29.20 -18.83 10.89
CA ALA A 736 -28.80 -18.03 9.73
C ALA A 736 -29.04 -18.77 8.40
N LEU A 737 -28.65 -20.05 8.31
CA LEU A 737 -28.89 -20.87 7.12
C LEU A 737 -30.38 -21.09 6.80
N LYS A 738 -31.27 -21.00 7.79
CA LYS A 738 -32.72 -21.16 7.62
C LYS A 738 -33.43 -19.85 7.30
N THR A 739 -32.99 -18.73 7.90
CA THR A 739 -33.74 -17.47 7.90
C THR A 739 -33.17 -16.40 7.00
N LEU A 740 -31.90 -16.51 6.60
CA LEU A 740 -31.23 -15.51 5.77
C LEU A 740 -31.07 -16.01 4.33
N PRO A 741 -31.09 -15.12 3.33
CA PRO A 741 -30.96 -15.50 1.93
C PRO A 741 -29.63 -16.21 1.66
N ALA A 742 -29.65 -17.19 0.77
CA ALA A 742 -28.45 -17.89 0.35
C ALA A 742 -27.46 -16.93 -0.32
N PRO A 743 -26.14 -17.09 -0.11
CA PRO A 743 -25.14 -16.23 -0.72
C PRO A 743 -25.27 -16.24 -2.24
N THR A 744 -25.45 -15.07 -2.85
CA THR A 744 -25.33 -14.95 -4.31
C THR A 744 -23.87 -15.21 -4.69
N ALA A 745 -23.60 -16.34 -5.33
CA ALA A 745 -22.30 -16.62 -5.92
C ALA A 745 -22.01 -15.58 -7.01
N LYS A 746 -21.36 -14.47 -6.68
CA LYS A 746 -20.81 -13.57 -7.71
C LYS A 746 -19.72 -14.35 -8.46
N PRO A 747 -19.80 -14.52 -9.79
CA PRO A 747 -18.72 -15.08 -10.56
C PRO A 747 -17.47 -14.22 -10.35
N PHE A 748 -16.37 -14.87 -9.97
CA PHE A 748 -15.09 -14.22 -9.80
C PHE A 748 -14.61 -13.81 -11.21
N ILE A 749 -14.65 -12.52 -11.54
CA ILE A 749 -13.99 -12.01 -12.74
C ILE A 749 -12.48 -12.00 -12.44
N ASN A 750 -11.82 -13.13 -12.67
CA ASN A 750 -10.40 -13.14 -12.93
C ASN A 750 -10.16 -12.42 -14.26
N LYS A 751 -9.80 -11.13 -14.21
CA LYS A 751 -8.92 -10.57 -15.23
C LYS A 751 -7.54 -10.42 -14.62
N LEU A 752 -6.74 -11.50 -14.71
CA LEU A 752 -5.35 -11.29 -15.09
C LEU A 752 -5.36 -10.63 -16.48
N PRO A 753 -4.44 -9.72 -16.79
CA PRO A 753 -4.33 -9.17 -18.14
C PRO A 753 -3.87 -10.28 -19.09
N SER A 754 -4.82 -11.04 -19.65
CA SER A 754 -4.59 -11.79 -20.86
C SER A 754 -4.56 -10.79 -22.01
N THR A 755 -3.47 -10.83 -22.77
CA THR A 755 -3.35 -10.25 -24.11
C THR A 755 -4.64 -10.47 -24.91
N PHE A 756 -5.43 -9.42 -25.10
CA PHE A 756 -6.46 -9.40 -26.13
C PHE A 756 -5.79 -8.87 -27.39
N SER A 757 -5.61 -9.79 -28.34
CA SER A 757 -5.41 -9.48 -29.74
C SER A 757 -6.59 -8.67 -30.26
N ASP A 758 -6.29 -7.53 -30.89
CA ASP A 758 -7.19 -6.79 -31.77
C ASP A 758 -7.82 -7.73 -32.82
N ASP A 759 -9.12 -7.56 -33.11
CA ASP A 759 -9.44 -6.95 -34.40
C ASP A 759 -10.92 -6.53 -34.58
N SER A 760 -11.02 -5.34 -35.17
CA SER A 760 -12.03 -4.82 -36.09
C SER A 760 -13.37 -4.26 -35.56
N TYR A 761 -13.41 -2.94 -35.59
CA TYR A 761 -14.57 -2.14 -35.95
C TYR A 761 -15.17 -2.59 -37.29
N LYS A 762 -16.47 -2.84 -37.33
CA LYS A 762 -17.31 -2.58 -38.51
C LYS A 762 -18.62 -1.92 -38.12
N THR A 763 -18.88 -0.85 -38.84
CA THR A 763 -20.07 -0.01 -38.91
C THR A 763 -21.30 -0.75 -39.45
N GLY A 764 -22.50 -0.29 -39.06
CA GLY A 764 -23.69 -0.30 -39.92
C GLY A 764 -24.87 -1.19 -39.49
N ASN A 765 -25.88 -0.52 -38.92
CA ASN A 765 -27.32 -0.62 -39.26
C ASN A 765 -28.12 -1.94 -39.20
N LEU A 766 -29.27 -1.81 -38.49
CA LEU A 766 -30.63 -2.33 -38.74
C LEU A 766 -31.15 -3.58 -37.98
N ASN A 767 -32.23 -3.31 -37.22
CA ASN A 767 -33.53 -4.00 -37.07
C ASN A 767 -33.71 -5.32 -36.30
N PHE A 768 -34.38 -5.18 -35.15
CA PHE A 768 -35.69 -5.72 -34.70
C PHE A 768 -36.01 -7.25 -34.67
N SER A 769 -36.67 -7.64 -33.56
CA SER A 769 -37.54 -8.84 -33.32
C SER A 769 -36.87 -10.24 -33.39
N THR A 770 -37.25 -11.30 -32.66
CA THR A 770 -38.47 -11.67 -31.90
C THR A 770 -38.16 -12.88 -30.99
N GLN A 771 -39.08 -13.13 -30.05
CA GLN A 771 -39.32 -14.33 -29.22
C GLN A 771 -38.87 -15.69 -29.79
N SER A 772 -38.41 -16.61 -28.94
CA SER A 772 -39.24 -17.74 -28.44
C SER A 772 -38.43 -18.82 -27.71
N SER A 773 -38.99 -19.27 -26.59
CA SER A 773 -38.81 -20.51 -25.83
C SER A 773 -38.55 -21.79 -26.63
N ILE A 774 -37.92 -22.80 -26.01
CA ILE A 774 -38.47 -24.17 -25.83
C ILE A 774 -37.56 -25.01 -24.91
N SER A 775 -38.24 -25.80 -24.08
CA SER A 775 -37.84 -26.75 -23.03
C SER A 775 -37.64 -28.21 -23.54
N LEU A 776 -37.33 -29.12 -22.60
CA LEU A 776 -37.46 -30.61 -22.59
C LEU A 776 -36.15 -31.40 -22.84
N SER A 777 -35.88 -32.59 -22.31
CA SER A 777 -36.30 -33.40 -21.14
C SER A 777 -35.57 -34.77 -21.25
N SER A 778 -35.28 -35.38 -20.09
CA SER A 778 -35.10 -36.81 -19.70
C SER A 778 -34.84 -37.98 -20.69
N ASP A 779 -34.26 -39.04 -20.07
CA ASP A 779 -34.26 -40.49 -20.42
C ASP A 779 -33.06 -41.02 -21.23
N SER A 780 -32.47 -42.21 -21.02
CA SER A 780 -32.54 -43.29 -20.01
C SER A 780 -31.47 -44.38 -20.36
N ASP A 781 -31.09 -45.18 -19.35
CA ASP A 781 -30.70 -46.61 -19.35
C ASP A 781 -29.32 -47.20 -19.77
N CYS A 782 -28.80 -48.00 -18.80
CA CYS A 782 -28.12 -49.32 -18.84
C CYS A 782 -26.77 -49.50 -19.56
N SER A 783 -25.81 -50.36 -19.16
CA SER A 783 -25.76 -51.50 -18.22
C SER A 783 -24.30 -51.93 -17.95
N VAL A 784 -24.11 -52.66 -16.85
CA VAL A 784 -22.87 -53.26 -16.30
C VAL A 784 -22.44 -54.55 -17.02
N ILE A 785 -21.13 -54.76 -17.23
CA ILE A 785 -20.50 -56.09 -17.37
C ILE A 785 -19.16 -56.10 -16.59
N SER A 786 -18.90 -57.21 -15.89
CA SER A 786 -17.85 -57.42 -14.90
C SER A 786 -16.71 -58.39 -15.34
N ASN A 787 -15.51 -58.12 -14.82
CA ASN A 787 -14.38 -59.03 -14.44
C ASN A 787 -13.39 -59.57 -15.51
N PRO A 788 -12.17 -60.04 -15.13
CA PRO A 788 -11.20 -59.57 -14.10
C PRO A 788 -9.71 -59.65 -14.54
N GLY A 789 -8.75 -59.02 -13.81
CA GLY A 789 -7.31 -59.36 -13.96
C GLY A 789 -6.27 -58.34 -13.46
N CYS A 790 -5.79 -58.56 -12.23
CA CYS A 790 -4.48 -58.23 -11.61
C CYS A 790 -3.66 -56.94 -11.89
N SER A 791 -3.38 -56.27 -10.75
CA SER A 791 -2.08 -55.78 -10.23
C SER A 791 -1.45 -54.45 -10.70
N ASN A 792 -1.47 -53.52 -9.73
CA ASN A 792 -0.46 -52.56 -9.28
C ASN A 792 0.08 -51.43 -10.16
N ALA A 793 0.11 -50.26 -9.50
CA ALA A 793 0.97 -49.10 -9.64
C ALA A 793 0.60 -48.01 -10.67
N GLY A 794 0.04 -46.92 -10.11
CA GLY A 794 0.49 -45.55 -10.38
C GLY A 794 0.35 -45.02 -11.80
N PHE A 795 -0.84 -44.49 -12.13
CA PHE A 795 -1.01 -43.59 -13.26
C PHE A 795 -1.41 -42.18 -12.79
N ASP A 796 -0.48 -41.27 -13.04
CA ASP A 796 -0.67 -39.86 -13.28
C ASP A 796 -1.22 -39.71 -14.72
N LEU A 797 -2.43 -39.19 -14.91
CA LEU A 797 -2.83 -38.60 -16.19
C LEU A 797 -4.06 -37.68 -16.07
N MET A 798 -3.79 -36.40 -16.30
CA MET A 798 -4.56 -35.46 -17.13
C MET A 798 -5.85 -36.01 -17.75
N SER A 799 -6.98 -35.40 -17.40
CA SER A 799 -8.18 -35.42 -18.25
C SER A 799 -8.23 -34.15 -19.10
N VAL A 800 -7.99 -34.35 -20.39
CA VAL A 800 -8.31 -33.41 -21.47
C VAL A 800 -9.78 -33.61 -21.80
N TYR A 801 -10.58 -32.54 -21.74
CA TYR A 801 -11.89 -32.50 -22.38
C TYR A 801 -11.70 -32.19 -23.87
N THR A 802 -11.99 -33.16 -24.73
CA THR A 802 -12.24 -32.94 -26.16
C THR A 802 -13.74 -32.71 -26.36
N ASN A 803 -14.10 -31.61 -27.02
CA ASN A 803 -15.45 -31.47 -27.57
C ASN A 803 -15.43 -31.97 -29.01
N LYS A 804 -16.34 -32.92 -29.31
CA LYS A 804 -16.55 -33.49 -30.64
C LYS A 804 -17.34 -32.48 -31.46
N GLU A 805 -16.69 -31.87 -32.44
CA GLU A 805 -17.21 -31.65 -33.79
C GLU A 805 -16.22 -30.76 -34.55
N ASN A 806 -15.78 -31.24 -35.72
CA ASN A 806 -14.86 -30.59 -36.66
C ASN A 806 -13.39 -30.54 -36.21
N GLY A 807 -12.72 -31.69 -36.35
CA GLY A 807 -11.27 -31.80 -36.25
C GLY A 807 -10.56 -31.00 -37.33
N LEU A 808 -9.96 -29.86 -36.93
CA LEU A 808 -8.93 -29.11 -37.66
C LEU A 808 -8.29 -28.11 -36.68
N VAL A 809 -7.01 -28.33 -36.31
CA VAL A 809 -6.18 -27.33 -35.62
C VAL A 809 -5.19 -26.78 -36.64
N ARG A 810 -5.37 -25.52 -37.06
CA ARG A 810 -4.39 -24.74 -37.82
C ARG A 810 -3.59 -23.86 -36.86
N ILE A 811 -2.28 -24.01 -36.91
CA ILE A 811 -1.28 -23.17 -36.23
C ILE A 811 -1.01 -21.96 -37.13
N TYR A 812 -1.14 -20.74 -36.63
CA TYR A 812 -0.57 -19.54 -37.25
C TYR A 812 0.38 -18.85 -36.27
N SER A 813 1.66 -18.83 -36.63
CA SER A 813 2.70 -18.00 -36.04
C SER A 813 2.74 -16.66 -36.80
N ASN A 814 2.70 -15.54 -36.08
CA ASN A 814 2.91 -14.20 -36.65
C ASN A 814 4.20 -13.62 -36.09
N LYS A 815 5.30 -13.78 -36.83
CA LYS A 815 6.48 -12.91 -36.74
C LYS A 815 6.69 -12.28 -38.12
N ARG A 816 6.53 -10.97 -38.20
CA ARG A 816 7.00 -10.12 -39.31
C ARG A 816 8.44 -9.75 -39.01
N GLU A 817 9.38 -10.13 -39.87
CA GLU A 817 10.64 -9.42 -40.06
C GLU A 817 10.89 -9.24 -41.56
N ASN A 818 11.50 -8.11 -41.88
CA ASN A 818 11.74 -7.59 -43.23
C ASN A 818 12.88 -8.33 -43.95
N SER A 819 12.66 -8.47 -45.27
CA SER A 819 13.59 -8.38 -46.40
C SER A 819 14.86 -9.25 -46.48
N GLU A 820 14.86 -10.09 -47.54
CA GLU A 820 15.94 -10.34 -48.53
C GLU A 820 17.21 -11.10 -48.03
N ILE A 821 17.78 -12.14 -48.65
CA ILE A 821 17.87 -12.53 -50.08
C ILE A 821 18.45 -13.99 -50.18
N ILE A 822 17.92 -14.78 -51.14
CA ILE A 822 18.57 -15.84 -51.97
C ILE A 822 19.01 -17.23 -51.40
N GLN A 823 18.33 -18.27 -51.92
CA GLN A 823 18.76 -19.60 -52.46
C GLN A 823 19.74 -20.48 -51.64
N SER A 824 19.66 -21.81 -51.54
CA SER A 824 18.88 -22.87 -52.18
C SER A 824 19.21 -24.20 -51.45
N ASN A 825 18.19 -25.06 -51.32
CA ASN A 825 18.20 -26.53 -51.23
C ASN A 825 19.52 -27.28 -50.96
N GLN A 826 19.54 -28.07 -49.87
CA GLN A 826 19.67 -29.53 -49.98
C GLN A 826 19.24 -30.24 -48.68
N ILE A 827 18.23 -31.10 -48.80
CA ILE A 827 17.73 -32.00 -47.77
C ILE A 827 18.64 -33.23 -47.69
N LYS A 828 19.21 -33.52 -46.51
CA LYS A 828 19.61 -34.88 -46.12
C LYS A 828 19.07 -35.19 -44.72
N LYS A 829 18.17 -36.18 -44.68
CA LYS A 829 17.62 -36.80 -43.47
C LYS A 829 18.74 -37.38 -42.59
N LYS A 830 18.78 -37.00 -41.30
CA LYS A 830 19.28 -37.87 -40.23
C LYS A 830 18.35 -37.80 -39.02
N LYS A 831 18.05 -38.99 -38.50
CA LYS A 831 17.28 -39.30 -37.30
C LYS A 831 17.78 -38.46 -36.12
N TYR A 832 16.88 -37.77 -35.43
CA TYR A 832 17.12 -37.33 -34.06
C TYR A 832 16.37 -38.25 -33.09
N ILE A 833 17.15 -38.89 -32.23
CA ILE A 833 16.72 -39.49 -30.97
C ILE A 833 16.37 -38.31 -30.06
N VAL A 834 15.12 -38.24 -29.62
CA VAL A 834 14.70 -37.27 -28.61
C VAL A 834 15.10 -37.83 -27.24
N GLN A 835 16.18 -37.29 -26.66
CA GLN A 835 16.39 -37.30 -25.21
C GLN A 835 16.12 -35.90 -24.69
N THR A 836 14.91 -35.64 -24.22
CA THR A 836 14.59 -34.47 -23.40
C THR A 836 14.66 -34.86 -21.93
N LYS A 837 15.80 -34.58 -21.29
CA LYS A 837 15.85 -34.30 -19.85
C LYS A 837 15.94 -32.77 -19.71
N THR A 838 14.86 -32.13 -19.31
CA THR A 838 14.88 -30.74 -18.85
C THR A 838 15.65 -30.65 -17.53
N LEU A 839 16.68 -29.80 -17.49
CA LEU A 839 17.48 -29.54 -16.29
C LEU A 839 16.70 -28.64 -15.30
N PRO A 840 16.92 -28.73 -13.98
CA PRO A 840 16.31 -27.86 -12.97
C PRO A 840 16.65 -26.37 -13.15
N VAL A 841 15.73 -25.47 -12.78
CA VAL A 841 15.82 -23.99 -12.90
C VAL A 841 17.10 -23.39 -12.27
N ASP A 842 17.67 -24.03 -11.25
CA ASP A 842 18.91 -23.56 -10.61
C ASP A 842 20.16 -23.84 -11.45
N GLU A 843 20.13 -24.81 -12.37
CA GLU A 843 21.23 -25.13 -13.29
C GLU A 843 21.31 -24.15 -14.48
N GLU A 844 20.17 -23.62 -14.95
CA GLU A 844 20.15 -22.57 -15.99
C GLU A 844 20.80 -21.26 -15.52
N LYS A 845 20.67 -20.91 -14.23
CA LYS A 845 21.30 -19.71 -13.66
C LYS A 845 22.82 -19.81 -13.53
N LEU A 846 23.36 -21.02 -13.40
CA LEU A 846 24.81 -21.26 -13.28
C LEU A 846 25.56 -21.01 -14.59
N LEU A 847 24.83 -21.14 -15.70
CA LEU A 847 25.30 -20.94 -17.07
C LEU A 847 25.14 -19.49 -17.54
N ASP A 848 24.53 -18.59 -16.75
CA ASP A 848 24.38 -17.17 -17.12
C ASP A 848 25.75 -16.46 -17.08
N PRO A 849 26.27 -15.96 -18.22
CA PRO A 849 27.55 -15.24 -18.26
C PRO A 849 27.56 -13.93 -17.45
N LYS A 850 26.40 -13.39 -17.04
CA LYS A 850 26.27 -12.16 -16.23
C LYS A 850 26.19 -12.39 -14.72
N GLN A 851 26.21 -13.64 -14.25
CA GLN A 851 26.11 -13.97 -12.82
C GLN A 851 27.33 -13.44 -12.04
N SER A 852 27.08 -12.65 -10.99
CA SER A 852 28.14 -12.11 -10.13
C SER A 852 28.69 -13.15 -9.15
N LEU A 853 29.95 -13.00 -8.71
CA LEU A 853 30.57 -13.84 -7.68
C LEU A 853 29.75 -13.85 -6.38
N SER A 854 29.10 -12.73 -6.03
CA SER A 854 28.26 -12.63 -4.84
C SER A 854 27.01 -13.52 -4.91
N GLU A 855 26.40 -13.62 -6.10
CA GLU A 855 25.21 -14.45 -6.34
C GLU A 855 25.57 -15.93 -6.35
N TYR A 856 26.70 -16.30 -6.97
CA TYR A 856 27.22 -17.66 -6.93
C TYR A 856 27.50 -18.10 -5.48
N VAL A 857 28.21 -17.29 -4.70
CA VAL A 857 28.52 -17.60 -3.29
C VAL A 857 27.24 -17.69 -2.43
N ALA A 858 26.25 -16.82 -2.65
CA ALA A 858 24.95 -16.90 -1.95
C ALA A 858 24.20 -18.20 -2.27
N MET A 859 24.25 -18.66 -3.53
CA MET A 859 23.68 -19.93 -3.95
C MET A 859 24.41 -21.12 -3.31
N VAL A 860 25.75 -21.12 -3.31
CA VAL A 860 26.54 -22.19 -2.66
C VAL A 860 26.24 -22.23 -1.16
N LYS A 861 26.12 -21.07 -0.50
CA LYS A 861 25.74 -20.98 0.93
C LYS A 861 24.37 -21.58 1.22
N LYS A 862 23.39 -21.30 0.36
CA LYS A 862 22.03 -21.84 0.49
C LYS A 862 22.01 -23.37 0.39
N ASN A 863 22.84 -23.94 -0.49
CA ASN A 863 22.82 -25.38 -0.79
C ASN A 863 23.75 -26.23 0.10
N LEU A 864 24.92 -25.72 0.48
CA LEU A 864 25.88 -26.48 1.29
C LEU A 864 25.68 -26.35 2.80
N GLY A 865 24.88 -25.38 3.27
CA GLY A 865 24.52 -25.25 4.69
C GLY A 865 25.74 -25.24 5.61
N SER A 866 25.87 -26.25 6.48
CA SER A 866 27.00 -26.40 7.42
C SER A 866 28.35 -26.58 6.73
N ASN A 867 28.40 -27.15 5.53
CA ASN A 867 29.65 -27.38 4.78
C ASN A 867 30.13 -26.13 4.03
N PHE A 868 29.34 -25.05 4.03
CA PHE A 868 29.68 -23.82 3.32
C PHE A 868 30.98 -23.18 3.81
N GLN A 869 31.22 -23.14 5.12
CA GLN A 869 32.42 -22.49 5.66
C GLN A 869 33.69 -23.24 5.22
N ALA A 870 33.69 -24.57 5.34
CA ALA A 870 34.80 -25.41 4.88
C ALA A 870 35.05 -25.30 3.36
N PHE A 871 33.97 -25.18 2.56
CA PHE A 871 34.08 -24.95 1.12
C PHE A 871 34.79 -23.61 0.80
N ILE A 872 34.47 -22.54 1.54
CA ILE A 872 35.11 -21.23 1.36
C ILE A 872 36.55 -21.22 1.85
N ASP A 873 36.85 -21.93 2.94
CA ASP A 873 38.20 -22.02 3.49
C ASP A 873 39.15 -22.72 2.49
N GLU A 874 38.71 -23.81 1.85
CA GLU A 874 39.50 -24.49 0.82
C GLU A 874 39.61 -23.68 -0.47
N LEU A 875 38.58 -22.93 -0.84
CA LEU A 875 38.65 -21.99 -1.97
C LEU A 875 39.68 -20.87 -1.70
N THR A 876 39.74 -20.39 -0.46
CA THR A 876 40.75 -19.40 -0.04
C THR A 876 42.15 -20.01 -0.09
N ALA A 877 42.30 -21.25 0.37
CA ALA A 877 43.57 -21.98 0.29
C ALA A 877 44.03 -22.20 -1.17
N TYR A 878 43.12 -22.51 -2.09
CA TYR A 878 43.42 -22.62 -3.52
C TYR A 878 43.89 -21.28 -4.11
N LYS A 879 43.27 -20.17 -3.70
CA LYS A 879 43.68 -18.83 -4.14
C LYS A 879 45.12 -18.52 -3.73
N GLU A 880 45.54 -18.96 -2.54
CA GLU A 880 46.87 -18.70 -1.98
C GLU A 880 47.95 -19.67 -2.49
N HIS A 881 47.65 -20.97 -2.55
CA HIS A 881 48.65 -22.03 -2.80
C HIS A 881 48.65 -22.53 -4.26
N ASN A 882 47.64 -22.16 -5.04
CA ASN A 882 47.52 -22.46 -6.47
C ASN A 882 47.65 -23.97 -6.83
N ASP A 883 47.13 -24.86 -5.98
CA ASP A 883 47.12 -26.31 -6.19
C ASP A 883 45.68 -26.82 -6.40
N ILE A 884 45.33 -27.11 -7.65
CA ILE A 884 43.97 -27.54 -8.01
C ILE A 884 43.67 -28.97 -7.54
N ASN A 885 44.64 -29.88 -7.51
CA ASN A 885 44.39 -31.28 -7.14
C ASN A 885 44.06 -31.38 -5.65
N LYS A 886 44.85 -30.69 -4.81
CA LYS A 886 44.61 -30.62 -3.37
C LYS A 886 43.27 -29.95 -3.04
N TYR A 887 42.89 -28.92 -3.80
CA TYR A 887 41.58 -28.28 -3.67
C TYR A 887 40.44 -29.26 -4.00
N LEU A 888 40.51 -29.93 -5.15
CA LEU A 888 39.46 -30.84 -5.60
C LEU A 888 39.30 -32.04 -4.65
N ASP A 889 40.40 -32.64 -4.19
CA ASP A 889 40.35 -33.78 -3.27
C ASP A 889 39.65 -33.44 -1.94
N LYS A 890 39.78 -32.20 -1.48
CA LYS A 890 39.14 -31.73 -0.25
C LYS A 890 37.73 -31.21 -0.43
N VAL A 891 37.42 -30.59 -1.57
CA VAL A 891 36.11 -29.98 -1.82
C VAL A 891 35.10 -30.98 -2.37
N ASP A 892 35.55 -31.99 -3.12
CA ASP A 892 34.68 -33.04 -3.64
C ASP A 892 33.84 -33.74 -2.56
N PRO A 893 34.37 -34.19 -1.40
CA PRO A 893 33.56 -34.79 -0.33
C PRO A 893 32.65 -33.80 0.40
N LEU A 894 32.90 -32.48 0.32
CA LEU A 894 32.06 -31.45 0.95
C LEU A 894 30.75 -31.22 0.20
N VAL A 895 30.70 -31.56 -1.09
CA VAL A 895 29.55 -31.36 -1.97
C VAL A 895 28.80 -32.69 -2.17
N PRO A 896 27.55 -32.81 -1.66
CA PRO A 896 26.73 -34.01 -1.85
C PRO A 896 26.53 -34.39 -3.32
N SER A 897 26.31 -35.67 -3.60
CA SER A 897 26.18 -36.21 -4.96
C SER A 897 25.07 -35.54 -5.79
N ASN A 898 23.97 -35.11 -5.15
CA ASN A 898 22.87 -34.40 -5.79
C ASN A 898 23.16 -32.90 -6.02
N LEU A 899 24.30 -32.38 -5.58
CA LEU A 899 24.70 -30.97 -5.67
C LEU A 899 26.01 -30.77 -6.46
N LYS A 900 26.50 -31.79 -7.16
CA LYS A 900 27.76 -31.71 -7.94
C LYS A 900 27.72 -30.66 -9.06
N TYR A 901 26.53 -30.23 -9.50
CA TYR A 901 26.35 -29.14 -10.45
C TYR A 901 26.91 -27.79 -9.96
N ILE A 902 27.14 -27.62 -8.65
CA ILE A 902 27.82 -26.43 -8.08
C ILE A 902 29.20 -26.23 -8.73
N PHE A 903 29.90 -27.32 -9.07
CA PHE A 903 31.20 -27.25 -9.74
C PHE A 903 31.13 -26.64 -11.15
N ILE A 904 29.95 -26.61 -11.79
CA ILE A 904 29.78 -25.93 -13.08
C ILE A 904 29.94 -24.42 -12.90
N GLY A 905 29.28 -23.80 -11.92
CA GLY A 905 29.44 -22.36 -11.65
C GLY A 905 30.86 -22.00 -11.20
N MET A 906 31.56 -22.95 -10.59
CA MET A 906 32.95 -22.79 -10.19
C MET A 906 33.92 -22.64 -11.36
N SER A 907 33.58 -23.15 -12.54
CA SER A 907 34.49 -23.14 -13.71
C SER A 907 34.93 -21.73 -14.10
N LYS A 908 34.07 -20.72 -13.85
CA LYS A 908 34.34 -19.27 -14.04
C LYS A 908 35.54 -18.75 -13.23
N TYR A 909 35.85 -19.41 -12.12
CA TYR A 909 36.84 -18.94 -11.15
C TYR A 909 38.08 -19.85 -11.07
N ILE A 910 38.14 -20.88 -11.92
CA ILE A 910 39.32 -21.71 -12.09
C ILE A 910 40.32 -20.99 -13.01
N ARG A 911 41.58 -20.89 -12.58
CA ARG A 911 42.65 -20.28 -13.38
C ARG A 911 42.87 -21.07 -14.67
N GLU A 912 43.24 -20.36 -15.74
CA GLU A 912 43.36 -20.94 -17.09
C GLU A 912 44.24 -22.19 -17.15
N MET A 913 45.39 -22.17 -16.46
CA MET A 913 46.34 -23.29 -16.37
C MET A 913 45.77 -24.57 -15.71
N HIS A 914 44.64 -24.48 -15.01
CA HIS A 914 43.99 -25.60 -14.32
C HIS A 914 42.67 -26.04 -14.97
N LYS A 915 42.22 -25.38 -16.05
CA LYS A 915 40.94 -25.68 -16.71
C LYS A 915 40.89 -27.12 -17.24
N ASP A 916 41.97 -27.66 -17.79
CA ASP A 916 41.97 -29.04 -18.33
C ASP A 916 41.88 -30.11 -17.25
N THR A 917 42.57 -29.91 -16.12
CA THR A 917 42.44 -30.76 -14.92
C THR A 917 41.01 -30.70 -14.37
N PHE A 918 40.42 -29.50 -14.31
CA PHE A 918 39.06 -29.31 -13.83
C PHE A 918 38.00 -29.90 -14.78
N LYS A 919 38.17 -29.78 -16.10
CA LYS A 919 37.34 -30.46 -17.10
C LYS A 919 37.36 -31.97 -16.93
N THR A 920 38.53 -32.54 -16.65
CA THR A 920 38.69 -33.99 -16.39
C THR A 920 37.98 -34.40 -15.10
N PHE A 921 37.99 -33.55 -14.07
CA PHE A 921 37.25 -33.76 -12.83
C PHE A 921 35.72 -33.73 -13.05
N LEU A 922 35.19 -32.74 -13.77
CA LEU A 922 33.75 -32.62 -14.06
C LEU A 922 33.19 -33.83 -14.83
N LYS A 923 34.00 -34.41 -15.74
CA LYS A 923 33.63 -35.64 -16.47
C LYS A 923 33.34 -36.83 -15.56
N ARG A 924 33.92 -36.90 -14.35
CA ARG A 924 33.60 -37.95 -13.36
C ARG A 924 32.12 -37.96 -12.95
N TYR A 925 31.44 -36.82 -13.08
CA TYR A 925 30.05 -36.60 -12.68
C TYR A 925 29.10 -36.39 -13.86
N ASN A 926 29.50 -36.70 -15.10
CA ASN A 926 28.75 -36.39 -16.33
C ASN A 926 28.43 -34.89 -16.49
N LEU A 927 29.28 -34.01 -15.96
CA LEU A 927 29.15 -32.56 -16.13
C LEU A 927 30.15 -32.07 -17.17
N SER A 928 29.75 -31.09 -17.97
CA SER A 928 30.59 -30.43 -18.97
C SER A 928 30.80 -28.97 -18.62
N MET A 929 32.02 -28.48 -18.81
CA MET A 929 32.31 -27.05 -18.73
C MET A 929 31.69 -26.34 -19.94
N PRO A 930 31.00 -25.20 -19.77
CA PRO A 930 30.42 -24.45 -20.89
C PRO A 930 31.51 -23.96 -21.85
N GLU A 931 31.26 -24.01 -23.16
CA GLU A 931 32.27 -23.68 -24.19
C GLU A 931 32.61 -22.18 -24.26
N ASP A 932 31.73 -21.30 -23.76
CA ASP A 932 31.84 -19.84 -23.83
C ASP A 932 32.37 -19.18 -22.53
N LEU A 933 33.15 -19.90 -21.69
CA LEU A 933 33.58 -19.47 -20.34
C LEU A 933 35.09 -19.34 -20.07
#